data_AF-A0AAN7ABX7-F1
#
_entry.id   AF-A0AAN7ABX7-F1
#
_cell.length_a   1.000
_cell.length_b   1.000
_cell.length_c   1.000
_cell.angle_alpha   90.00
_cell.angle_beta   90.00
_cell.angle_gamma   90.00
#
_symmetry.space_group_name_H-M   'P 1'
#
loop_
_entity.id
_entity.type
_entity.pdbx_description
1 polymer ?
#
loop_
_entity_poly.entity_id
_entity_poly.type
_entity_poly.pdbx_seq_one_letter_code
_entity_poly.pdbx_strand_id
1 'polypeptide(L)'
;MASYNPPMSFSERRGAVFNEELSLNTHHGIKSLAQPRPRGPPTPSMSTPAADFDQVTGSPPPPPTPAASPGPSNSRPDWKSADETEEAYLATIRQYFVKCNGAQRGRLLSDLLNLCTSQQLSFVHQFVSPLLKKDPFTTLPDELCLRILSFIDDPKVLVRASQVSRRWRDLLSDDMTWKNLCVKHDYQRRMSEVQAMRAELYGHAQRDDGSVTGDYSGALTSNSLPASFGSNTNARPKLTSYKSHFKQRYLVDVAWRTGGRNISKNLTQDGGVVTSLHLTSKYIIVALDNARIHVFDTEGNALRTLQGHVMGVWAMVPWEDILVSGGCDREVRVWDLTTGNCLHTLRGHTSTVRCLKMSDANTAISGSRDTTLRVWDIRNGTLIKLLVGHQASVRCLEIKGDIVVSGSYDTTAKVWSISEGRCLHTLSGHYSQIYAIAFDGYRVATGSLDTSVRIWNAQTGECQAVLQGHTSLVGQLQMRGGTLVTGGSDGSVRVWSLERFCPIHRLAAHDNSVTSLQFDDTRVVSGGSDGRVKVWDLKTGQLVRELITQGEAVWRVAFEDEKCVAMALKNSRTVMEVWNFSPPEEMLNDRPVIPLKRTLDAPAPDGSRPLSAFALDYRGASSSSGSGMLDVDMPDAGPSTAPLQQTTRLTRALPVRAARASPITASLARRTVTTNAASAQVDKSSVPQSEDEPFHVTLSDESFETYELDPPPYQLEVTKKQLKQMYKDMVVVRQMEMAADRLYKEKKIRGFCHLSTGQEAVAVGIEHAINKSDDVITSYRCHGFAYMRGGTVRSIIGELLGRREGIAYGKGGSMHMFTKGFYGGNGIVGAQVPVGAGLAFAQKYTGGKKATVILYGDGASNQGQVFEAFNMAKLWKLPALFGCENNKYGMGTSAARSSALTDYYKRGQYIPGLKVNGMDVLAVKAAVQYGKQWTEEDNGPLVLEYVTYRYGGHSMSDPGTTYRTREEIQRMRSTNDPIAGLKQHILDWGVAQEDELKTIDKEARSFVNEEVAAAEAMAAPEATPKILYEDIYVRGSEPDFIRGRILDENFYFKQ
;
A
#
# COMPACT_ATOMS: atom_id res chain seq x y z
N MET A 1 -35.94 52.37 25.70
CA MET A 1 -34.70 53.16 25.45
C MET A 1 -33.54 52.20 25.28
N ALA A 2 -32.46 52.63 24.59
CA ALA A 2 -31.17 51.94 24.45
C ALA A 2 -31.23 50.46 23.97
N SER A 3 -31.04 50.26 22.67
CA SER A 3 -30.71 48.96 22.08
C SER A 3 -29.23 48.61 22.32
N TYR A 4 -28.91 47.33 22.50
CA TYR A 4 -27.54 46.80 22.52
C TYR A 4 -27.50 45.46 21.79
N ASN A 5 -26.71 45.38 20.71
CA ASN A 5 -26.47 44.14 19.96
C ASN A 5 -25.11 43.53 20.37
N PRO A 6 -24.99 42.19 20.41
CA PRO A 6 -23.71 41.50 20.59
C PRO A 6 -22.84 41.52 19.32
N PRO A 7 -21.52 41.31 19.42
CA PRO A 7 -20.59 41.44 18.30
C PRO A 7 -20.59 40.23 17.34
N MET A 8 -20.25 40.48 16.06
CA MET A 8 -20.10 39.45 15.02
C MET A 8 -18.74 38.74 15.08
N SER A 9 -18.63 37.63 14.32
CA SER A 9 -17.47 36.74 14.33
C SER A 9 -16.36 37.11 13.32
N PHE A 10 -15.31 36.29 13.25
CA PHE A 10 -13.97 36.67 12.79
C PHE A 10 -13.75 36.66 11.24
N SER A 11 -14.83 36.68 10.44
CA SER A 11 -14.76 36.51 8.98
C SER A 11 -14.47 37.79 8.17
N GLU A 12 -14.43 38.98 8.80
CA GLU A 12 -14.29 40.27 8.10
C GLU A 12 -13.10 41.10 8.61
N ARG A 13 -11.85 40.71 8.28
CA ARG A 13 -10.68 41.60 8.38
C ARG A 13 -9.63 41.41 7.27
N ARG A 14 -10.01 41.71 6.01
CA ARG A 14 -9.19 42.51 5.07
C ARG A 14 -9.97 42.82 3.77
N GLY A 15 -10.07 44.11 3.45
CA GLY A 15 -10.32 44.59 2.09
C GLY A 15 -9.04 44.49 1.22
N ALA A 16 -9.01 45.00 0.00
CA ALA A 16 -9.90 46.03 -0.58
C ALA A 16 -10.37 45.66 -2.00
N VAL A 17 -11.66 45.89 -2.31
CA VAL A 17 -12.16 47.01 -3.15
C VAL A 17 -11.65 46.99 -4.60
N PHE A 18 -12.55 46.61 -5.50
CA PHE A 18 -12.63 47.09 -6.88
C PHE A 18 -14.12 47.26 -7.19
N ASN A 19 -14.52 48.44 -7.66
CA ASN A 19 -15.85 48.64 -8.27
C ASN A 19 -15.72 48.51 -9.80
N GLU A 20 -16.74 47.88 -10.40
CA GLU A 20 -17.62 48.41 -11.46
C GLU A 20 -17.05 49.53 -12.38
N GLU A 21 -17.26 49.51 -13.71
CA GLU A 21 -18.56 49.32 -14.38
C GLU A 21 -18.46 48.81 -15.86
N LEU A 22 -19.61 48.41 -16.42
CA LEU A 22 -20.04 48.50 -17.84
C LEU A 22 -19.26 47.87 -19.03
N SER A 23 -19.73 46.68 -19.45
CA SER A 23 -20.41 46.45 -20.75
C SER A 23 -19.68 46.10 -22.09
N LEU A 24 -20.33 45.19 -22.83
CA LEU A 24 -20.54 45.08 -24.31
C LEU A 24 -19.39 44.80 -25.33
N ASN A 25 -19.48 43.59 -25.91
CA ASN A 25 -19.53 43.25 -27.35
C ASN A 25 -18.45 43.67 -28.40
N THR A 26 -17.86 42.62 -29.00
CA THR A 26 -17.60 42.40 -30.45
C THR A 26 -16.54 43.19 -31.25
N HIS A 27 -15.68 42.42 -31.95
CA HIS A 27 -15.03 42.66 -33.26
C HIS A 27 -14.70 44.11 -33.74
N HIS A 28 -13.41 44.45 -33.88
CA HIS A 28 -12.70 44.40 -35.19
C HIS A 28 -11.20 44.81 -35.14
N GLY A 29 -10.36 44.04 -35.84
CA GLY A 29 -9.47 44.52 -36.92
C GLY A 29 -8.32 45.54 -36.73
N ILE A 30 -7.11 45.08 -37.11
CA ILE A 30 -6.20 45.72 -38.09
C ILE A 30 -5.17 46.80 -37.63
N LYS A 31 -3.88 46.39 -37.60
CA LYS A 31 -2.63 47.10 -38.03
C LYS A 31 -2.22 48.42 -37.29
N SER A 32 -0.95 48.88 -37.28
CA SER A 32 0.40 48.35 -37.61
C SER A 32 1.45 49.46 -37.33
N LEU A 33 2.72 49.12 -37.01
CA LEU A 33 3.97 49.69 -37.61
C LEU A 33 5.22 49.58 -36.70
N ALA A 34 6.29 48.93 -37.21
CA ALA A 34 7.70 49.24 -36.93
C ALA A 34 8.65 48.56 -37.95
N GLN A 35 9.47 49.34 -38.66
CA GLN A 35 10.63 48.94 -39.50
C GLN A 35 11.46 50.22 -39.77
N PRO A 36 12.81 50.21 -39.96
CA PRO A 36 13.55 49.54 -41.06
C PRO A 36 14.63 48.53 -40.54
N ARG A 37 15.15 47.52 -41.28
CA ARG A 37 15.96 47.44 -42.54
C ARG A 37 17.42 47.92 -42.39
N PRO A 38 18.43 47.34 -43.09
CA PRO A 38 18.37 46.69 -44.44
C PRO A 38 18.85 45.23 -44.55
N ARG A 39 18.97 44.71 -45.78
CA ARG A 39 19.42 43.36 -46.19
C ARG A 39 20.52 43.42 -47.27
N GLY A 40 21.35 42.38 -47.36
CA GLY A 40 22.09 41.98 -48.57
C GLY A 40 21.54 40.66 -49.19
N PRO A 41 21.92 40.26 -50.42
CA PRO A 41 21.11 39.33 -51.23
C PRO A 41 21.89 38.00 -51.58
N PRO A 42 21.64 37.22 -52.68
CA PRO A 42 21.11 35.86 -52.51
C PRO A 42 21.81 34.72 -53.31
N THR A 43 21.47 33.46 -53.03
CA THR A 43 21.70 32.28 -53.92
C THR A 43 20.64 31.17 -53.69
N PRO A 44 20.42 30.21 -54.63
CA PRO A 44 19.11 29.57 -54.79
C PRO A 44 19.02 28.05 -54.50
N SER A 45 17.77 27.57 -54.31
CA SER A 45 17.17 26.23 -54.64
C SER A 45 18.05 24.97 -54.62
N MET A 46 17.65 23.88 -53.93
CA MET A 46 16.62 22.95 -54.43
C MET A 46 16.07 21.97 -53.37
N SER A 47 14.78 21.60 -53.54
CA SER A 47 14.09 20.37 -53.07
C SER A 47 14.45 19.68 -51.74
N THR A 48 13.57 19.81 -50.74
CA THR A 48 13.25 18.76 -49.75
C THR A 48 12.42 17.63 -50.38
N PRO A 49 12.30 16.46 -49.71
CA PRO A 49 10.99 16.11 -49.14
C PRO A 49 11.04 15.78 -47.63
N ALA A 50 9.86 15.87 -47.00
CA ALA A 50 9.61 15.91 -45.56
C ALA A 50 10.11 14.73 -44.69
N ALA A 51 10.41 15.06 -43.44
CA ALA A 51 10.01 14.30 -42.25
C ALA A 51 9.55 15.30 -41.20
N ASP A 52 8.41 15.06 -40.55
CA ASP A 52 7.76 16.05 -39.67
C ASP A 52 8.40 16.19 -38.29
N PHE A 53 8.27 17.40 -37.73
CA PHE A 53 8.50 17.68 -36.31
C PHE A 53 7.19 17.50 -35.52
N ASP A 54 7.28 16.94 -34.31
CA ASP A 54 6.42 17.39 -33.21
C ASP A 54 7.16 17.28 -31.86
N GLN A 55 6.71 18.04 -30.85
CA GLN A 55 7.50 18.33 -29.65
C GLN A 55 7.08 17.56 -28.38
N VAL A 56 8.09 16.98 -27.74
CA VAL A 56 8.34 16.96 -26.28
C VAL A 56 7.11 17.07 -25.35
N THR A 57 6.72 15.94 -24.77
CA THR A 57 6.19 15.92 -23.39
C THR A 57 7.05 14.97 -22.54
N GLY A 58 7.61 15.49 -21.44
CA GLY A 58 8.70 14.85 -20.70
C GLY A 58 8.25 13.75 -19.75
N SER A 59 8.08 12.53 -20.26
CA SER A 59 8.04 11.32 -19.42
C SER A 59 9.45 10.71 -19.28
N PRO A 60 9.88 10.25 -18.08
CA PRO A 60 11.10 9.46 -17.97
C PRO A 60 10.94 8.12 -18.71
N PRO A 61 12.02 7.53 -19.25
CA PRO A 61 11.95 6.21 -19.85
C PRO A 61 11.54 5.15 -18.80
N PRO A 62 10.86 4.06 -19.20
CA PRO A 62 10.57 2.95 -18.31
C PRO A 62 11.86 2.37 -17.67
N PRO A 63 11.76 1.67 -16.51
CA PRO A 63 12.87 0.85 -16.03
C PRO A 63 13.29 -0.15 -17.13
N PRO A 64 14.57 -0.57 -17.17
CA PRO A 64 15.09 -1.37 -18.27
C PRO A 64 14.28 -2.67 -18.43
N THR A 65 13.48 -2.73 -19.49
CA THR A 65 12.72 -3.91 -19.89
C THR A 65 13.68 -5.10 -19.95
N PRO A 66 13.29 -6.30 -19.44
CA PRO A 66 14.03 -7.53 -19.74
C PRO A 66 14.27 -7.60 -21.24
N ALA A 67 15.54 -7.62 -21.65
CA ALA A 67 15.94 -7.39 -23.04
C ALA A 67 15.10 -8.23 -23.98
N ALA A 68 14.36 -7.58 -24.88
CA ALA A 68 13.22 -8.16 -25.59
C ALA A 68 13.56 -9.53 -26.18
N SER A 69 12.68 -10.51 -25.98
CA SER A 69 12.75 -11.81 -26.63
C SER A 69 13.00 -11.58 -28.13
N PRO A 70 14.05 -12.16 -28.74
CA PRO A 70 14.47 -11.79 -30.08
C PRO A 70 13.33 -12.02 -31.06
N GLY A 71 12.84 -10.91 -31.64
CA GLY A 71 11.78 -10.97 -32.63
C GLY A 71 12.26 -11.67 -33.91
N PRO A 72 11.35 -12.11 -34.80
CA PRO A 72 11.72 -12.74 -36.08
C PRO A 72 12.56 -11.84 -37.01
N SER A 73 12.71 -10.56 -36.67
CA SER A 73 13.31 -9.49 -37.47
C SER A 73 14.61 -8.92 -36.88
N ASN A 74 15.48 -9.77 -36.32
CA ASN A 74 16.90 -9.40 -36.20
C ASN A 74 17.53 -9.50 -37.59
N SER A 75 17.51 -8.39 -38.33
CA SER A 75 18.10 -8.27 -39.66
C SER A 75 19.56 -8.74 -39.64
N ARG A 76 19.88 -9.77 -40.43
CA ARG A 76 21.28 -10.05 -40.77
C ARG A 76 21.84 -8.81 -41.50
N PRO A 77 23.07 -8.35 -41.19
CA PRO A 77 23.73 -7.36 -42.02
C PRO A 77 23.82 -7.86 -43.46
N ASP A 78 23.49 -7.00 -44.43
CA ASP A 78 23.37 -7.36 -45.84
C ASP A 78 24.69 -7.08 -46.55
N TRP A 79 25.57 -8.09 -46.63
CA TRP A 79 26.96 -7.96 -47.08
C TRP A 79 27.14 -7.85 -48.61
N LYS A 80 26.14 -7.39 -49.35
CA LYS A 80 26.12 -7.29 -50.84
C LYS A 80 27.13 -6.29 -51.44
N SER A 81 27.94 -5.64 -50.60
CA SER A 81 29.01 -4.72 -51.00
C SER A 81 30.41 -5.25 -50.65
N ALA A 82 30.54 -6.53 -50.28
CA ALA A 82 31.84 -7.18 -50.20
C ALA A 82 32.39 -7.45 -51.60
N ASP A 83 33.71 -7.30 -51.79
CA ASP A 83 34.37 -7.62 -53.06
C ASP A 83 34.35 -9.15 -53.29
N GLU A 84 34.23 -9.61 -54.55
CA GLU A 84 34.18 -11.04 -54.88
C GLU A 84 35.42 -11.80 -54.38
N THR A 85 36.55 -11.09 -54.25
CA THR A 85 37.79 -11.62 -53.69
C THR A 85 37.75 -11.82 -52.16
N GLU A 86 37.01 -10.99 -51.41
CA GLU A 86 36.87 -11.13 -49.96
C GLU A 86 35.99 -12.32 -49.57
N GLU A 87 34.85 -12.53 -50.26
CA GLU A 87 33.95 -13.65 -49.96
C GLU A 87 34.64 -15.00 -50.24
N ALA A 88 35.46 -15.12 -51.29
CA ALA A 88 36.25 -16.33 -51.56
C ALA A 88 37.22 -16.70 -50.41
N TYR A 89 37.89 -15.70 -49.83
CA TYR A 89 38.80 -15.89 -48.70
C TYR A 89 38.02 -16.25 -47.42
N LEU A 90 36.93 -15.53 -47.13
CA LEU A 90 36.05 -15.82 -46.00
C LEU A 90 35.38 -17.19 -46.10
N ALA A 91 35.00 -17.64 -47.31
CA ALA A 91 34.49 -18.98 -47.57
C ALA A 91 35.53 -20.06 -47.23
N THR A 92 36.80 -19.83 -47.56
CA THR A 92 37.91 -20.73 -47.23
C THR A 92 38.10 -20.83 -45.71
N ILE A 93 38.05 -19.70 -44.98
CA ILE A 93 38.11 -19.69 -43.50
C ILE A 93 36.89 -20.41 -42.90
N ARG A 94 35.68 -20.20 -43.42
CA ARG A 94 34.45 -20.91 -42.99
C ARG A 94 34.63 -22.43 -43.16
N GLN A 95 35.15 -22.90 -44.29
CA GLN A 95 35.41 -24.34 -44.53
C GLN A 95 36.50 -24.91 -43.59
N TYR A 96 37.56 -24.15 -43.31
CA TYR A 96 38.61 -24.56 -42.37
C TYR A 96 38.06 -24.68 -40.94
N PHE A 97 37.27 -23.70 -40.49
CA PHE A 97 36.64 -23.70 -39.16
C PHE A 97 35.71 -24.91 -38.95
N VAL A 98 34.95 -25.30 -39.99
CA VAL A 98 34.11 -26.51 -39.96
C VAL A 98 34.95 -27.78 -39.80
N LYS A 99 36.13 -27.87 -40.42
CA LYS A 99 37.03 -29.02 -40.31
C LYS A 99 37.81 -29.07 -38.98
N CYS A 100 37.94 -27.95 -38.27
CA CYS A 100 38.63 -27.88 -36.97
C CYS A 100 37.87 -28.63 -35.85
N ASN A 101 38.63 -29.25 -34.93
CA ASN A 101 38.10 -29.82 -33.68
C ASN A 101 37.78 -28.73 -32.63
N GLY A 102 37.16 -29.10 -31.51
CA GLY A 102 36.72 -28.15 -30.47
C GLY A 102 37.83 -27.27 -29.90
N ALA A 103 39.01 -27.82 -29.63
CA ALA A 103 40.16 -27.06 -29.11
C ALA A 103 40.76 -26.12 -30.17
N GLN A 104 40.85 -26.59 -31.42
CA GLN A 104 41.30 -25.78 -32.57
C GLN A 104 40.35 -24.60 -32.84
N ARG A 105 39.02 -24.83 -32.80
CA ARG A 105 38.01 -23.77 -32.91
C ARG A 105 38.10 -22.77 -31.76
N GLY A 106 38.28 -23.24 -30.52
CA GLY A 106 38.45 -22.38 -29.34
C GLY A 106 39.68 -21.48 -29.46
N ARG A 107 40.83 -22.03 -29.89
CA ARG A 107 42.05 -21.26 -30.15
C ARG A 107 41.85 -20.22 -31.26
N LEU A 108 41.32 -20.63 -32.41
CA LEU A 108 41.10 -19.74 -33.55
C LEU A 108 40.13 -18.59 -33.21
N LEU A 109 39.09 -18.83 -32.41
CA LEU A 109 38.24 -17.76 -31.87
C LEU A 109 39.00 -16.84 -30.90
N SER A 110 39.83 -17.39 -30.00
CA SER A 110 40.63 -16.58 -29.07
C SER A 110 41.62 -15.68 -29.80
N ASP A 111 42.33 -16.22 -30.80
CA ASP A 111 43.34 -15.48 -31.56
C ASP A 111 42.69 -14.34 -32.38
N LEU A 112 41.48 -14.57 -32.95
CA LEU A 112 40.71 -13.52 -33.62
C LEU A 112 40.14 -12.45 -32.67
N LEU A 113 39.64 -12.85 -31.50
CA LEU A 113 39.09 -11.92 -30.51
C LEU A 113 40.17 -11.06 -29.83
N ASN A 114 41.39 -11.60 -29.66
CA ASN A 114 42.55 -10.84 -29.16
C ASN A 114 43.01 -9.72 -30.11
N LEU A 115 42.64 -9.80 -31.41
CA LEU A 115 42.92 -8.75 -32.41
C LEU A 115 41.79 -7.71 -32.54
N CYS A 116 40.67 -7.89 -31.84
CA CYS A 116 39.53 -6.98 -31.92
C CYS A 116 39.63 -5.79 -30.96
N THR A 117 39.28 -4.60 -31.47
CA THR A 117 39.10 -3.39 -30.66
C THR A 117 37.86 -3.49 -29.76
N SER A 118 37.77 -2.62 -28.75
CA SER A 118 36.62 -2.56 -27.82
C SER A 118 35.26 -2.39 -28.53
N GLN A 119 35.20 -1.65 -29.64
CA GLN A 119 33.98 -1.50 -30.44
C GLN A 119 33.59 -2.81 -31.14
N GLN A 120 34.55 -3.53 -31.71
CA GLN A 120 34.33 -4.83 -32.35
C GLN A 120 33.94 -5.91 -31.33
N LEU A 121 34.54 -5.92 -30.14
CA LEU A 121 34.14 -6.81 -29.04
C LEU A 121 32.72 -6.52 -28.55
N SER A 122 32.30 -5.24 -28.51
CA SER A 122 30.91 -4.87 -28.21
C SER A 122 29.92 -5.40 -29.26
N PHE A 123 30.27 -5.32 -30.55
CA PHE A 123 29.50 -5.92 -31.64
C PHE A 123 29.39 -7.45 -31.49
N VAL A 124 30.50 -8.15 -31.25
CA VAL A 124 30.48 -9.60 -31.01
C VAL A 124 29.61 -9.97 -29.80
N HIS A 125 29.69 -9.23 -28.69
CA HIS A 125 28.86 -9.46 -27.52
C HIS A 125 27.35 -9.32 -27.83
N GLN A 126 26.94 -8.37 -28.68
CA GLN A 126 25.55 -8.21 -29.10
C GLN A 126 25.03 -9.42 -29.92
N PHE A 127 25.89 -10.08 -30.71
CA PHE A 127 25.52 -11.29 -31.44
C PHE A 127 25.59 -12.56 -30.57
N VAL A 128 26.53 -12.67 -29.64
CA VAL A 128 26.72 -13.87 -28.80
C VAL A 128 25.73 -13.92 -27.61
N SER A 129 25.45 -12.79 -26.96
CA SER A 129 24.61 -12.74 -25.75
C SER A 129 23.19 -13.33 -25.93
N PRO A 130 22.48 -13.12 -27.06
CA PRO A 130 21.19 -13.76 -27.31
C PRO A 130 21.29 -15.28 -27.49
N LEU A 131 22.35 -15.77 -28.14
CA LEU A 131 22.54 -17.20 -28.45
C LEU A 131 22.86 -18.06 -27.21
N LEU A 132 23.35 -17.43 -26.13
CA LEU A 132 23.64 -18.11 -24.86
C LEU A 132 22.43 -18.16 -23.90
N LYS A 133 21.33 -17.44 -24.19
CA LYS A 133 20.12 -17.44 -23.35
C LYS A 133 19.25 -18.65 -23.67
N LYS A 134 18.86 -19.40 -22.65
CA LYS A 134 17.85 -20.47 -22.70
C LYS A 134 16.61 -20.07 -21.91
N ASP A 135 15.43 -20.52 -22.34
CA ASP A 135 14.19 -20.36 -21.59
C ASP A 135 14.19 -21.32 -20.39
N PRO A 136 14.24 -20.85 -19.13
CA PRO A 136 14.36 -21.72 -17.96
C PRO A 136 13.13 -22.64 -17.80
N PHE A 137 11.95 -22.25 -18.30
CA PHE A 137 10.73 -23.06 -18.22
C PHE A 137 10.67 -24.17 -19.29
N THR A 138 11.71 -24.29 -20.12
CA THR A 138 11.97 -25.48 -20.95
C THR A 138 12.90 -26.50 -20.29
N THR A 139 13.55 -26.14 -19.18
CA THR A 139 14.55 -26.98 -18.49
C THR A 139 14.20 -27.30 -17.05
N LEU A 140 13.34 -26.50 -16.41
CA LEU A 140 12.86 -26.72 -15.04
C LEU A 140 11.59 -27.58 -15.01
N PRO A 141 11.40 -28.42 -13.97
CA PRO A 141 10.12 -29.07 -13.68
C PRO A 141 8.94 -28.11 -13.57
N ASP A 142 7.76 -28.59 -13.92
CA ASP A 142 6.52 -27.82 -13.95
C ASP A 142 6.17 -27.21 -12.59
N GLU A 143 6.43 -27.92 -11.49
CA GLU A 143 6.19 -27.47 -10.12
C GLU A 143 7.04 -26.25 -9.77
N LEU A 144 8.31 -26.23 -10.20
CA LEU A 144 9.19 -25.07 -10.01
C LEU A 144 8.80 -23.92 -10.92
N CYS A 145 8.37 -24.20 -12.16
CA CYS A 145 7.86 -23.16 -13.07
C CYS A 145 6.60 -22.49 -12.51
N LEU A 146 5.61 -23.28 -12.08
CA LEU A 146 4.39 -22.81 -11.42
C LEU A 146 4.70 -22.09 -10.11
N ARG A 147 5.66 -22.59 -9.31
CA ARG A 147 6.08 -21.89 -8.09
C ARG A 147 6.70 -20.53 -8.39
N ILE A 148 7.51 -20.39 -9.43
CA ILE A 148 8.06 -19.09 -9.87
C ILE A 148 6.92 -18.16 -10.33
N LEU A 149 5.99 -18.66 -11.15
CA LEU A 149 4.83 -17.90 -11.62
C LEU A 149 3.89 -17.47 -10.47
N SER A 150 3.79 -18.26 -9.39
CA SER A 150 2.96 -17.96 -8.21
C SER A 150 3.43 -16.75 -7.38
N PHE A 151 4.61 -16.20 -7.65
CA PHE A 151 5.10 -14.94 -7.07
C PHE A 151 4.72 -13.69 -7.88
N ILE A 152 4.07 -13.84 -9.04
CA ILE A 152 3.69 -12.73 -9.91
C ILE A 152 2.26 -12.27 -9.59
N ASP A 153 2.14 -11.19 -8.82
CA ASP A 153 0.84 -10.69 -8.35
C ASP A 153 0.16 -9.71 -9.33
N ASP A 154 0.83 -9.28 -10.43
CA ASP A 154 0.16 -8.53 -11.50
C ASP A 154 -0.43 -9.48 -12.56
N PRO A 155 -1.78 -9.60 -12.67
CA PRO A 155 -2.40 -10.42 -13.71
C PRO A 155 -2.04 -9.95 -15.13
N LYS A 156 -1.67 -8.68 -15.35
CA LYS A 156 -1.20 -8.18 -16.66
C LYS A 156 0.20 -8.68 -17.00
N VAL A 157 1.06 -8.97 -16.01
CA VAL A 157 2.32 -9.68 -16.27
C VAL A 157 2.04 -11.12 -16.65
N LEU A 158 1.15 -11.82 -15.93
CA LEU A 158 0.81 -13.22 -16.24
C LEU A 158 0.12 -13.38 -17.60
N VAL A 159 -0.80 -12.49 -17.99
CA VAL A 159 -1.39 -12.52 -19.34
C VAL A 159 -0.31 -12.31 -20.42
N ARG A 160 0.63 -11.36 -20.24
CA ARG A 160 1.76 -11.17 -21.16
C ARG A 160 2.71 -12.37 -21.17
N ALA A 161 2.98 -12.98 -20.03
CA ALA A 161 3.79 -14.19 -19.90
C ALA A 161 3.20 -15.36 -20.71
N SER A 162 1.86 -15.51 -20.75
CA SER A 162 1.16 -16.53 -21.57
C SER A 162 1.25 -16.31 -23.10
N GLN A 163 1.87 -15.21 -23.53
CA GLN A 163 2.13 -14.89 -24.94
C GLN A 163 3.60 -15.17 -25.36
N VAL A 164 4.50 -15.45 -24.41
CA VAL A 164 5.95 -15.66 -24.66
C VAL A 164 6.22 -16.92 -25.51
N SER A 165 5.61 -18.04 -25.18
CA SER A 165 5.73 -19.30 -25.93
C SER A 165 4.54 -20.23 -25.65
N ARG A 166 4.43 -21.35 -26.38
CA ARG A 166 3.41 -22.39 -26.09
C ARG A 166 3.58 -22.92 -24.67
N ARG A 167 4.79 -23.36 -24.30
CA ARG A 167 5.13 -23.85 -22.95
C ARG A 167 4.72 -22.87 -21.83
N TRP A 168 4.98 -21.57 -22.00
CA TRP A 168 4.57 -20.56 -21.02
C TRP A 168 3.04 -20.40 -20.94
N ARG A 169 2.32 -20.53 -22.07
CA ARG A 169 0.86 -20.54 -22.11
C ARG A 169 0.26 -21.77 -21.43
N ASP A 170 0.86 -22.92 -21.66
CA ASP A 170 0.43 -24.21 -21.13
C ASP A 170 0.60 -24.23 -19.60
N LEU A 171 1.75 -23.78 -19.08
CA LEU A 171 1.96 -23.56 -17.65
C LEU A 171 0.93 -22.57 -17.06
N LEU A 172 0.62 -21.49 -17.78
CA LEU A 172 -0.40 -20.50 -17.37
C LEU A 172 -1.84 -20.91 -17.72
N SER A 173 -2.07 -22.18 -18.03
CA SER A 173 -3.39 -22.83 -17.99
C SER A 173 -3.68 -23.55 -16.67
N ASP A 174 -2.68 -23.72 -15.78
CA ASP A 174 -2.92 -24.11 -14.38
C ASP A 174 -3.89 -23.14 -13.70
N ASP A 175 -4.91 -23.69 -13.05
CA ASP A 175 -5.98 -22.93 -12.43
C ASP A 175 -5.69 -22.56 -10.96
N MET A 176 -4.71 -23.20 -10.31
CA MET A 176 -4.30 -22.86 -8.93
C MET A 176 -3.64 -21.48 -8.85
N THR A 177 -2.85 -21.12 -9.85
CA THR A 177 -2.27 -19.77 -9.98
C THR A 177 -3.37 -18.70 -10.05
N TRP A 178 -4.42 -18.93 -10.85
CA TRP A 178 -5.56 -18.00 -10.96
C TRP A 178 -6.48 -18.02 -9.72
N LYS A 179 -6.65 -19.17 -9.07
CA LYS A 179 -7.35 -19.26 -7.77
C LYS A 179 -6.72 -18.37 -6.71
N ASN A 180 -5.40 -18.36 -6.61
CA ASN A 180 -4.68 -17.51 -5.67
C ASN A 180 -4.87 -16.01 -5.97
N LEU A 181 -4.90 -15.62 -7.25
CA LEU A 181 -5.24 -14.25 -7.67
C LEU A 181 -6.70 -13.89 -7.34
N CYS A 182 -7.66 -14.79 -7.52
CA CYS A 182 -9.05 -14.55 -7.13
C CYS A 182 -9.17 -14.24 -5.63
N VAL A 183 -8.37 -14.90 -4.78
CA VAL A 183 -8.30 -14.57 -3.34
C VAL A 183 -7.65 -13.21 -3.11
N LYS A 184 -6.49 -12.93 -3.73
CA LYS A 184 -5.75 -11.65 -3.56
C LYS A 184 -6.51 -10.41 -4.04
N HIS A 185 -7.44 -10.57 -4.99
CA HIS A 185 -8.28 -9.49 -5.53
C HIS A 185 -9.70 -9.44 -4.94
N ASP A 186 -10.02 -10.25 -3.93
CA ASP A 186 -11.37 -10.41 -3.35
C ASP A 186 -12.44 -10.86 -4.37
N TYR A 187 -12.04 -11.43 -5.51
CA TYR A 187 -12.91 -11.98 -6.55
C TYR A 187 -13.43 -13.38 -6.18
N GLN A 188 -13.88 -13.57 -4.94
CA GLN A 188 -14.39 -14.86 -4.46
C GLN A 188 -15.65 -15.27 -5.25
N ARG A 189 -15.77 -16.56 -5.60
CA ARG A 189 -17.01 -17.14 -6.15
C ARG A 189 -18.05 -17.26 -5.03
N ARG A 190 -19.34 -17.08 -5.32
CA ARG A 190 -20.40 -17.31 -4.33
C ARG A 190 -20.47 -18.82 -4.03
N MET A 191 -20.62 -19.19 -2.75
CA MET A 191 -20.72 -20.60 -2.33
C MET A 191 -21.79 -21.39 -3.10
N SER A 192 -22.89 -20.74 -3.47
CA SER A 192 -23.97 -21.30 -4.31
C SER A 192 -23.49 -21.73 -5.70
N GLU A 193 -22.56 -21.00 -6.32
CA GLU A 193 -22.00 -21.30 -7.65
C GLU A 193 -21.09 -22.54 -7.57
N VAL A 194 -20.32 -22.66 -6.47
CA VAL A 194 -19.45 -23.81 -6.19
C VAL A 194 -20.29 -25.06 -5.87
N GLN A 195 -21.41 -24.90 -5.17
CA GLN A 195 -22.35 -26.00 -4.88
C GLN A 195 -23.07 -26.50 -6.12
N ALA A 196 -23.56 -25.61 -6.99
CA ALA A 196 -24.17 -25.98 -8.27
C ALA A 196 -23.19 -26.79 -9.15
N MET A 197 -21.94 -26.37 -9.22
CA MET A 197 -20.90 -27.08 -9.98
C MET A 197 -20.56 -28.47 -9.41
N ARG A 198 -20.61 -28.64 -8.08
CA ARG A 198 -20.52 -29.97 -7.43
C ARG A 198 -21.74 -30.84 -7.74
N ALA A 199 -22.95 -30.28 -7.73
CA ALA A 199 -24.17 -31.01 -8.03
C ALA A 199 -24.18 -31.57 -9.47
N GLU A 200 -23.72 -30.80 -10.46
CA GLU A 200 -23.59 -31.27 -11.85
C GLU A 200 -22.49 -32.35 -12.01
N LEU A 201 -21.37 -32.22 -11.29
CA LEU A 201 -20.28 -33.21 -11.31
C LEU A 201 -20.69 -34.59 -10.76
N TYR A 202 -21.57 -34.65 -9.76
CA TYR A 202 -22.14 -35.91 -9.29
C TYR A 202 -23.39 -36.33 -10.09
N GLY A 203 -24.16 -35.39 -10.63
CA GLY A 203 -25.37 -35.65 -11.42
C GLY A 203 -25.12 -36.39 -12.74
N HIS A 204 -23.92 -36.29 -13.32
CA HIS A 204 -23.54 -37.05 -14.51
C HIS A 204 -23.02 -38.48 -14.22
N ALA A 205 -22.96 -38.92 -12.96
CA ALA A 205 -22.50 -40.26 -12.57
C ALA A 205 -23.63 -41.28 -12.30
N GLN A 206 -24.91 -40.87 -12.37
CA GLN A 206 -26.07 -41.74 -12.11
C GLN A 206 -27.26 -41.45 -13.04
N ARG A 207 -27.11 -41.82 -14.33
CA ARG A 207 -28.23 -42.23 -15.19
C ARG A 207 -27.81 -43.40 -16.07
N ASP A 208 -28.78 -44.28 -16.33
CA ASP A 208 -28.74 -45.43 -17.24
C ASP A 208 -27.62 -46.46 -17.02
N ASP A 209 -27.85 -47.34 -16.03
CA ASP A 209 -27.78 -48.78 -16.30
C ASP A 209 -29.15 -49.39 -15.94
N GLY A 210 -29.66 -50.30 -16.77
CA GLY A 210 -31.09 -50.63 -16.79
C GLY A 210 -31.60 -51.45 -17.97
N SER A 211 -30.75 -52.27 -18.60
CA SER A 211 -31.08 -53.45 -19.44
C SER A 211 -32.18 -53.35 -20.53
N VAL A 212 -31.83 -53.66 -21.78
CA VAL A 212 -32.51 -54.70 -22.61
C VAL A 212 -31.60 -55.14 -23.78
N THR A 213 -31.80 -56.37 -24.23
CA THR A 213 -31.03 -57.11 -25.26
C THR A 213 -31.24 -56.63 -26.71
N GLY A 214 -30.26 -56.78 -27.61
CA GLY A 214 -30.49 -56.56 -29.05
C GLY A 214 -29.27 -56.59 -30.00
N ASP A 215 -28.80 -57.79 -30.32
CA ASP A 215 -28.02 -58.28 -31.48
C ASP A 215 -27.60 -57.42 -32.71
N TYR A 216 -26.41 -57.77 -33.22
CA TYR A 216 -25.92 -57.79 -34.62
C TYR A 216 -25.68 -56.51 -35.48
N SER A 217 -24.39 -56.30 -35.79
CA SER A 217 -23.75 -55.91 -37.07
C SER A 217 -24.42 -54.92 -38.06
N GLY A 218 -23.67 -53.88 -38.45
CA GLY A 218 -23.91 -53.10 -39.67
C GLY A 218 -22.72 -52.21 -40.05
N ALA A 219 -22.50 -51.97 -41.35
CA ALA A 219 -21.36 -51.17 -41.86
C ALA A 219 -21.80 -49.81 -42.43
N LEU A 220 -20.84 -48.86 -42.44
CA LEU A 220 -20.67 -47.72 -43.35
C LEU A 220 -21.86 -47.30 -44.24
N THR A 221 -22.28 -46.03 -44.17
CA THR A 221 -22.27 -45.13 -45.35
C THR A 221 -22.53 -43.64 -45.04
N SER A 222 -22.27 -42.83 -46.05
CA SER A 222 -22.25 -41.37 -46.19
C SER A 222 -23.44 -40.53 -45.69
N ASN A 223 -23.10 -39.31 -45.23
CA ASN A 223 -23.78 -38.03 -45.45
C ASN A 223 -25.29 -38.00 -45.73
N SER A 224 -26.05 -37.42 -44.79
CA SER A 224 -27.08 -36.44 -45.14
C SER A 224 -27.24 -35.39 -44.03
N LEU A 225 -27.27 -34.11 -44.42
CA LEU A 225 -27.90 -33.05 -43.62
C LEU A 225 -29.36 -32.97 -44.08
N PRO A 226 -30.28 -32.63 -43.17
CA PRO A 226 -30.86 -31.30 -43.30
C PRO A 226 -30.87 -30.52 -41.98
N ALA A 227 -31.00 -29.19 -42.09
CA ALA A 227 -31.01 -28.30 -40.94
C ALA A 227 -32.37 -28.22 -40.25
N SER A 228 -32.36 -28.00 -38.93
CA SER A 228 -33.39 -27.19 -38.27
C SER A 228 -32.72 -26.26 -37.25
N PHE A 229 -32.78 -24.94 -37.51
CA PHE A 229 -32.24 -23.93 -36.60
C PHE A 229 -33.28 -23.58 -35.53
N GLY A 230 -33.28 -24.34 -34.43
CA GLY A 230 -33.96 -23.96 -33.18
C GLY A 230 -33.03 -23.12 -32.31
N SER A 231 -32.86 -21.83 -32.62
CA SER A 231 -31.99 -20.97 -31.80
C SER A 231 -32.61 -20.71 -30.42
N ASN A 232 -31.91 -21.14 -29.37
CA ASN A 232 -32.18 -20.73 -27.99
C ASN A 232 -30.88 -20.20 -27.33
N THR A 233 -30.19 -19.31 -28.05
CA THR A 233 -28.92 -18.68 -27.64
C THR A 233 -29.16 -17.60 -26.57
N ASN A 234 -29.47 -18.03 -25.34
CA ASN A 234 -29.58 -17.15 -24.16
C ASN A 234 -29.00 -17.77 -22.87
N ALA A 235 -28.31 -18.91 -22.98
CA ALA A 235 -27.55 -19.48 -21.86
C ALA A 235 -26.13 -18.87 -21.83
N ARG A 236 -25.88 -17.95 -20.88
CA ARG A 236 -24.55 -17.37 -20.61
C ARG A 236 -23.48 -18.48 -20.50
N PRO A 237 -22.25 -18.30 -21.02
CA PRO A 237 -21.19 -19.31 -20.92
C PRO A 237 -20.85 -19.62 -19.46
N LYS A 238 -20.96 -20.90 -19.07
CA LYS A 238 -20.63 -21.37 -17.72
C LYS A 238 -19.13 -21.14 -17.41
N LEU A 239 -18.82 -20.49 -16.29
CA LEU A 239 -17.46 -20.21 -15.83
C LEU A 239 -16.74 -21.46 -15.32
N THR A 240 -16.17 -22.25 -16.22
CA THR A 240 -15.52 -23.54 -15.90
C THR A 240 -14.23 -23.43 -15.09
N SER A 241 -13.54 -22.27 -15.08
CA SER A 241 -12.20 -22.14 -14.47
C SER A 241 -12.01 -20.88 -13.62
N TYR A 242 -11.07 -20.90 -12.68
CA TYR A 242 -10.66 -19.72 -11.93
C TYR A 242 -10.05 -18.66 -12.86
N LYS A 243 -9.34 -19.07 -13.91
CA LYS A 243 -8.84 -18.18 -14.97
C LYS A 243 -9.95 -17.39 -15.67
N SER A 244 -11.00 -18.08 -16.13
CA SER A 244 -12.14 -17.42 -16.81
C SER A 244 -12.95 -16.54 -15.86
N HIS A 245 -13.13 -16.97 -14.61
CA HIS A 245 -13.77 -16.17 -13.56
C HIS A 245 -12.97 -14.90 -13.25
N PHE A 246 -11.66 -15.01 -13.03
CA PHE A 246 -10.79 -13.85 -12.80
C PHE A 246 -10.86 -12.86 -13.97
N LYS A 247 -10.78 -13.37 -15.20
CA LYS A 247 -10.89 -12.61 -16.45
C LYS A 247 -12.22 -11.84 -16.52
N GLN A 248 -13.35 -12.46 -16.20
CA GLN A 248 -14.65 -11.77 -16.16
C GLN A 248 -14.71 -10.70 -15.07
N ARG A 249 -14.38 -11.04 -13.81
CA ARG A 249 -14.41 -10.09 -12.68
C ARG A 249 -13.51 -8.88 -12.92
N TYR A 250 -12.29 -9.11 -13.41
CA TYR A 250 -11.35 -8.06 -13.79
C TYR A 250 -11.88 -7.15 -14.90
N LEU A 251 -12.52 -7.72 -15.94
CA LEU A 251 -13.11 -6.93 -17.03
C LEU A 251 -14.32 -6.11 -16.55
N VAL A 252 -15.15 -6.66 -15.67
CA VAL A 252 -16.28 -5.94 -15.05
C VAL A 252 -15.78 -4.76 -14.20
N ASP A 253 -14.78 -4.95 -13.34
CA ASP A 253 -14.23 -3.86 -12.52
C ASP A 253 -13.50 -2.79 -13.35
N VAL A 254 -12.87 -3.15 -14.48
CA VAL A 254 -12.38 -2.18 -15.46
C VAL A 254 -13.52 -1.43 -16.16
N ALA A 255 -14.61 -2.13 -16.53
CA ALA A 255 -15.78 -1.49 -17.13
C ALA A 255 -16.46 -0.50 -16.17
N TRP A 256 -16.59 -0.84 -14.88
CA TRP A 256 -17.04 0.12 -13.86
C TRP A 256 -16.15 1.36 -13.77
N ARG A 257 -14.83 1.20 -13.90
CA ARG A 257 -13.86 2.31 -13.78
C ARG A 257 -13.82 3.22 -15.01
N THR A 258 -13.80 2.67 -16.24
CA THR A 258 -13.58 3.47 -17.47
C THR A 258 -14.46 3.11 -18.67
N GLY A 259 -15.43 2.19 -18.52
CA GLY A 259 -16.24 1.67 -19.63
C GLY A 259 -17.72 1.51 -19.28
N GLY A 260 -18.28 0.34 -19.62
CA GLY A 260 -19.70 0.04 -19.53
C GLY A 260 -20.50 0.54 -20.74
N ARG A 261 -21.65 -0.10 -21.01
CA ARG A 261 -22.66 0.36 -21.97
C ARG A 261 -23.81 1.00 -21.21
N ASN A 262 -24.24 2.18 -21.64
CA ASN A 262 -25.43 2.86 -21.12
C ASN A 262 -26.60 2.73 -22.10
N ILE A 263 -27.80 2.57 -21.57
CA ILE A 263 -29.07 2.65 -22.29
C ILE A 263 -29.98 3.58 -21.49
N SER A 264 -30.14 4.81 -21.97
CA SER A 264 -31.06 5.80 -21.40
C SER A 264 -32.47 5.57 -21.96
N LYS A 265 -33.46 5.41 -21.07
CA LYS A 265 -34.87 5.13 -21.40
C LYS A 265 -35.74 6.17 -20.70
N ASN A 266 -36.62 6.85 -21.45
CA ASN A 266 -37.69 7.63 -20.82
C ASN A 266 -38.69 6.67 -20.16
N LEU A 267 -39.12 6.97 -18.94
CA LEU A 267 -40.30 6.33 -18.36
C LEU A 267 -41.56 6.81 -19.10
N THR A 268 -42.70 6.15 -18.85
CA THR A 268 -43.97 6.42 -19.53
C THR A 268 -44.48 7.86 -19.37
N GLN A 269 -45.42 8.27 -20.23
CA GLN A 269 -46.04 9.61 -20.20
C GLN A 269 -46.69 9.94 -18.85
N ASP A 270 -47.12 8.91 -18.10
CA ASP A 270 -47.52 8.95 -16.69
C ASP A 270 -46.36 9.47 -15.79
N GLY A 271 -46.17 10.79 -15.76
CA GLY A 271 -45.20 11.45 -14.89
C GLY A 271 -45.44 11.19 -13.40
N GLY A 272 -44.37 11.22 -12.61
CA GLY A 272 -44.40 10.97 -11.17
C GLY A 272 -43.00 10.88 -10.56
N VAL A 273 -42.91 11.05 -9.24
CA VAL A 273 -41.67 10.90 -8.48
C VAL A 273 -41.41 9.43 -8.20
N VAL A 274 -40.18 8.95 -8.43
CA VAL A 274 -39.80 7.57 -8.13
C VAL A 274 -39.65 7.35 -6.63
N THR A 275 -40.60 6.61 -6.07
CA THR A 275 -40.72 6.36 -4.63
C THR A 275 -39.96 5.12 -4.16
N SER A 276 -39.79 4.12 -5.01
CA SER A 276 -38.88 2.97 -4.81
C SER A 276 -38.35 2.39 -6.11
N LEU A 277 -37.20 1.72 -6.04
CA LEU A 277 -36.49 1.07 -7.15
C LEU A 277 -35.87 -0.23 -6.62
N HIS A 278 -36.06 -1.33 -7.34
CA HIS A 278 -35.32 -2.58 -7.13
C HIS A 278 -34.75 -3.09 -8.46
N LEU A 279 -33.56 -3.67 -8.38
CA LEU A 279 -32.93 -4.45 -9.44
C LEU A 279 -32.83 -5.90 -8.96
N THR A 280 -33.07 -6.84 -9.86
CA THR A 280 -32.90 -8.29 -9.66
C THR A 280 -32.33 -8.89 -10.94
N SER A 281 -31.88 -10.14 -10.88
CA SER A 281 -31.38 -10.91 -12.02
C SER A 281 -32.38 -11.08 -13.19
N LYS A 282 -33.69 -10.88 -12.96
CA LYS A 282 -34.75 -10.94 -13.99
C LYS A 282 -35.36 -9.57 -14.32
N TYR A 283 -35.54 -8.71 -13.31
CA TYR A 283 -36.42 -7.54 -13.40
C TYR A 283 -35.83 -6.26 -12.83
N ILE A 284 -36.16 -5.12 -13.45
CA ILE A 284 -36.08 -3.79 -12.84
C ILE A 284 -37.51 -3.39 -12.44
N ILE A 285 -37.72 -2.98 -11.20
CA ILE A 285 -39.05 -2.69 -10.63
C ILE A 285 -39.06 -1.25 -10.09
N VAL A 286 -39.93 -0.40 -10.62
CA VAL A 286 -40.01 1.03 -10.32
C VAL A 286 -41.39 1.37 -9.77
N ALA A 287 -41.46 1.93 -8.56
CA ALA A 287 -42.68 2.49 -7.99
C ALA A 287 -42.73 4.01 -8.16
N LEU A 288 -43.94 4.52 -8.39
CA LEU A 288 -44.25 5.94 -8.50
C LEU A 288 -45.27 6.39 -7.43
N ASP A 289 -45.30 7.70 -7.18
CA ASP A 289 -46.31 8.37 -6.37
C ASP A 289 -47.71 8.43 -7.04
N ASN A 290 -47.78 8.23 -8.35
CA ASN A 290 -49.03 8.13 -9.15
C ASN A 290 -49.73 6.75 -9.09
N ALA A 291 -49.43 5.94 -8.06
CA ALA A 291 -49.94 4.59 -7.81
C ALA A 291 -49.54 3.49 -8.82
N ARG A 292 -48.73 3.80 -9.85
CA ARG A 292 -48.17 2.79 -10.77
C ARG A 292 -46.96 2.07 -10.17
N ILE A 293 -46.83 0.78 -10.50
CA ILE A 293 -45.56 0.05 -10.41
C ILE A 293 -45.24 -0.47 -11.81
N HIS A 294 -44.10 -0.07 -12.37
CA HIS A 294 -43.63 -0.55 -13.67
C HIS A 294 -42.57 -1.63 -13.49
N VAL A 295 -42.65 -2.69 -14.30
CA VAL A 295 -41.70 -3.80 -14.32
C VAL A 295 -41.09 -3.90 -15.71
N PHE A 296 -39.77 -3.89 -15.76
CA PHE A 296 -38.96 -3.99 -16.97
C PHE A 296 -38.08 -5.25 -16.90
N ASP A 297 -37.56 -5.69 -18.04
CA ASP A 297 -36.43 -6.61 -18.06
C ASP A 297 -35.14 -5.93 -17.56
N THR A 298 -34.04 -6.69 -17.45
CA THR A 298 -32.75 -6.13 -17.03
C THR A 298 -32.06 -5.25 -18.09
N GLU A 299 -32.70 -4.94 -19.22
CA GLU A 299 -32.23 -4.00 -20.26
C GLU A 299 -33.08 -2.72 -20.34
N GLY A 300 -34.13 -2.63 -19.51
CA GLY A 300 -35.03 -1.48 -19.47
C GLY A 300 -36.11 -1.49 -20.55
N ASN A 301 -36.49 -2.66 -21.09
CA ASN A 301 -37.68 -2.81 -21.93
C ASN A 301 -38.89 -3.12 -21.04
N ALA A 302 -40.02 -2.44 -21.27
CA ALA A 302 -41.20 -2.56 -20.42
C ALA A 302 -41.89 -3.92 -20.61
N LEU A 303 -42.05 -4.68 -19.53
CA LEU A 303 -42.76 -5.97 -19.53
C LEU A 303 -44.22 -5.80 -19.12
N ARG A 304 -44.49 -5.02 -18.07
CA ARG A 304 -45.84 -4.79 -17.54
C ARG A 304 -45.90 -3.57 -16.63
N THR A 305 -47.12 -3.07 -16.39
CA THR A 305 -47.42 -2.10 -15.34
C THR A 305 -48.46 -2.72 -14.42
N LEU A 306 -48.12 -2.91 -13.14
CA LEU A 306 -49.03 -3.41 -12.12
C LEU A 306 -49.98 -2.27 -11.71
N GLN A 307 -51.27 -2.57 -11.65
CA GLN A 307 -52.32 -1.59 -11.37
C GLN A 307 -53.29 -2.17 -10.34
N GLY A 308 -53.69 -1.36 -9.35
CA GLY A 308 -54.63 -1.79 -8.31
C GLY A 308 -54.48 -1.04 -6.98
N HIS A 309 -53.28 -0.54 -6.67
CA HIS A 309 -53.13 0.52 -5.68
C HIS A 309 -53.90 1.77 -6.15
N VAL A 310 -54.52 2.48 -5.20
CA VAL A 310 -55.38 3.66 -5.45
C VAL A 310 -54.61 4.96 -5.18
N MET A 311 -53.50 4.89 -4.44
CA MET A 311 -52.62 6.01 -4.15
C MET A 311 -51.15 5.60 -4.25
N GLY A 312 -50.24 6.56 -4.29
CA GLY A 312 -48.80 6.35 -4.42
C GLY A 312 -48.23 5.24 -3.54
N VAL A 313 -47.38 4.41 -4.15
CA VAL A 313 -46.68 3.30 -3.51
C VAL A 313 -45.42 3.86 -2.83
N TRP A 314 -45.12 3.45 -1.59
CA TRP A 314 -43.99 4.01 -0.81
C TRP A 314 -43.03 2.97 -0.24
N ALA A 315 -43.39 1.69 -0.30
CA ALA A 315 -42.54 0.56 0.03
C ALA A 315 -42.76 -0.58 -0.97
N MET A 316 -41.68 -1.30 -1.30
CA MET A 316 -41.69 -2.53 -2.09
C MET A 316 -40.62 -3.48 -1.56
N VAL A 317 -40.79 -4.77 -1.79
CA VAL A 317 -39.70 -5.76 -1.79
C VAL A 317 -40.04 -6.90 -2.76
N PRO A 318 -39.14 -7.26 -3.70
CA PRO A 318 -39.27 -8.46 -4.49
C PRO A 318 -38.64 -9.68 -3.78
N TRP A 319 -39.20 -10.86 -4.01
CA TRP A 319 -38.61 -12.15 -3.70
C TRP A 319 -38.83 -13.07 -4.90
N GLU A 320 -37.76 -13.39 -5.63
CA GLU A 320 -37.82 -14.12 -6.91
C GLU A 320 -38.84 -13.48 -7.88
N ASP A 321 -39.94 -14.18 -8.15
CA ASP A 321 -41.01 -13.75 -9.05
C ASP A 321 -42.23 -13.15 -8.32
N ILE A 322 -42.15 -13.00 -6.99
CA ILE A 322 -43.18 -12.34 -6.17
C ILE A 322 -42.74 -10.92 -5.82
N LEU A 323 -43.68 -9.98 -5.78
CA LEU A 323 -43.49 -8.62 -5.29
C LEU A 323 -44.50 -8.32 -4.18
N VAL A 324 -44.03 -7.74 -3.07
CA VAL A 324 -44.92 -7.17 -2.04
C VAL A 324 -44.76 -5.66 -2.02
N SER A 325 -45.86 -4.91 -2.13
CA SER A 325 -45.88 -3.44 -2.16
C SER A 325 -46.80 -2.85 -1.08
N GLY A 326 -46.53 -1.62 -0.64
CA GLY A 326 -47.35 -0.90 0.33
C GLY A 326 -47.49 0.58 -0.05
N GLY A 327 -48.70 1.13 0.10
CA GLY A 327 -49.06 2.46 -0.41
C GLY A 327 -49.71 3.42 0.59
N CYS A 328 -50.02 4.62 0.10
CA CYS A 328 -50.82 5.63 0.81
C CYS A 328 -52.29 5.22 1.01
N ASP A 329 -52.77 4.26 0.22
CA ASP A 329 -54.10 3.64 0.33
C ASP A 329 -54.22 2.65 1.51
N ARG A 330 -53.15 2.50 2.31
CA ARG A 330 -53.12 1.72 3.58
C ARG A 330 -53.19 0.21 3.38
N GLU A 331 -53.08 -0.24 2.13
CA GLU A 331 -53.05 -1.65 1.74
C GLU A 331 -51.61 -2.12 1.60
N VAL A 332 -51.37 -3.40 1.92
CA VAL A 332 -50.23 -4.15 1.39
C VAL A 332 -50.75 -5.09 0.30
N ARG A 333 -50.05 -5.19 -0.83
CA ARG A 333 -50.46 -6.03 -1.96
C ARG A 333 -49.35 -6.98 -2.37
N VAL A 334 -49.74 -8.20 -2.70
CA VAL A 334 -48.85 -9.26 -3.18
C VAL A 334 -49.14 -9.47 -4.67
N TRP A 335 -48.09 -9.48 -5.48
CA TRP A 335 -48.17 -9.57 -6.94
C TRP A 335 -47.27 -10.69 -7.47
N ASP A 336 -47.70 -11.30 -8.56
CA ASP A 336 -46.89 -12.18 -9.40
C ASP A 336 -46.25 -11.35 -10.54
N LEU A 337 -44.92 -11.36 -10.64
CA LEU A 337 -44.14 -10.63 -11.65
C LEU A 337 -44.11 -11.33 -13.02
N THR A 338 -44.58 -12.57 -13.14
CA THR A 338 -44.69 -13.33 -14.39
C THR A 338 -46.02 -13.09 -15.10
N THR A 339 -47.14 -13.03 -14.37
CA THR A 339 -48.45 -12.66 -14.94
C THR A 339 -48.75 -11.16 -14.83
N GLY A 340 -48.33 -10.51 -13.73
CA GLY A 340 -48.72 -9.14 -13.37
C GLY A 340 -49.97 -9.07 -12.48
N ASN A 341 -50.54 -10.20 -12.06
CA ASN A 341 -51.75 -10.24 -11.26
C ASN A 341 -51.50 -9.86 -9.79
N CYS A 342 -52.47 -9.16 -9.19
CA CYS A 342 -52.54 -8.97 -7.74
C CYS A 342 -53.09 -10.25 -7.10
N LEU A 343 -52.23 -11.02 -6.43
CA LEU A 343 -52.59 -12.29 -5.78
C LEU A 343 -53.42 -12.03 -4.50
N HIS A 344 -52.98 -11.08 -3.66
CA HIS A 344 -53.61 -10.76 -2.38
C HIS A 344 -53.64 -9.26 -2.13
N THR A 345 -54.70 -8.79 -1.46
CA THR A 345 -54.81 -7.42 -0.93
C THR A 345 -54.99 -7.48 0.59
N LEU A 346 -53.88 -7.30 1.30
CA LEU A 346 -53.75 -7.43 2.74
C LEU A 346 -54.23 -6.14 3.42
N ARG A 347 -55.42 -6.22 4.03
CA ARG A 347 -56.09 -5.08 4.69
C ARG A 347 -55.81 -5.05 6.19
N GLY A 348 -55.59 -3.86 6.75
CA GLY A 348 -55.61 -3.67 8.20
C GLY A 348 -54.71 -2.58 8.77
N HIS A 349 -53.73 -2.08 8.01
CA HIS A 349 -53.09 -0.81 8.36
C HIS A 349 -54.12 0.33 8.22
N THR A 350 -54.04 1.32 9.11
CA THR A 350 -55.01 2.44 9.17
C THR A 350 -54.43 3.74 8.61
N SER A 351 -53.15 3.75 8.25
CA SER A 351 -52.42 4.85 7.61
C SER A 351 -51.40 4.32 6.58
N THR A 352 -50.62 5.21 5.96
CA THR A 352 -49.66 4.88 4.89
C THR A 352 -48.66 3.81 5.31
N VAL A 353 -48.55 2.73 4.53
CA VAL A 353 -47.46 1.75 4.69
C VAL A 353 -46.16 2.40 4.22
N ARG A 354 -45.17 2.51 5.10
CA ARG A 354 -43.96 3.33 4.86
C ARG A 354 -42.70 2.50 4.65
N CYS A 355 -42.60 1.31 5.21
CA CYS A 355 -41.45 0.41 5.05
C CYS A 355 -41.92 -1.05 5.04
N LEU A 356 -41.20 -1.92 4.34
CA LEU A 356 -41.60 -3.31 4.11
C LEU A 356 -40.36 -4.17 3.80
N LYS A 357 -40.30 -5.38 4.35
CA LYS A 357 -39.33 -6.45 4.01
C LYS A 357 -40.02 -7.82 4.06
N MET A 358 -39.36 -8.83 3.51
CA MET A 358 -39.73 -10.24 3.69
C MET A 358 -38.63 -10.96 4.48
N SER A 359 -39.00 -11.89 5.36
CA SER A 359 -38.05 -12.81 6.01
C SER A 359 -37.74 -14.02 5.12
N ASP A 360 -38.73 -14.44 4.32
CA ASP A 360 -38.75 -15.64 3.49
C ASP A 360 -39.84 -15.52 2.41
N ALA A 361 -39.93 -16.52 1.53
CA ALA A 361 -40.87 -16.54 0.41
C ALA A 361 -42.38 -16.56 0.79
N ASN A 362 -42.74 -16.75 2.07
CA ASN A 362 -44.13 -16.80 2.53
C ASN A 362 -44.48 -15.68 3.52
N THR A 363 -43.49 -14.97 4.08
CA THR A 363 -43.73 -14.03 5.20
C THR A 363 -43.21 -12.63 4.91
N ALA A 364 -44.10 -11.64 4.99
CA ALA A 364 -43.78 -10.21 4.82
C ALA A 364 -44.09 -9.39 6.07
N ILE A 365 -43.23 -8.41 6.37
CA ILE A 365 -43.38 -7.51 7.52
C ILE A 365 -43.48 -6.07 6.99
N SER A 366 -44.56 -5.36 7.34
CA SER A 366 -44.79 -3.97 6.96
C SER A 366 -44.85 -3.06 8.19
N GLY A 367 -44.24 -1.87 8.09
CA GLY A 367 -44.30 -0.80 9.09
C GLY A 367 -45.01 0.43 8.54
N SER A 368 -45.88 1.04 9.35
CA SER A 368 -46.84 2.05 8.91
C SER A 368 -46.76 3.37 9.70
N ARG A 369 -47.34 4.42 9.11
CA ARG A 369 -47.63 5.69 9.80
C ARG A 369 -48.64 5.54 10.95
N ASP A 370 -49.34 4.41 11.06
CA ASP A 370 -50.26 4.09 12.16
C ASP A 370 -49.59 3.57 13.44
N THR A 371 -48.25 3.69 13.54
CA THR A 371 -47.41 3.27 14.68
C THR A 371 -47.24 1.75 14.86
N THR A 372 -47.91 0.92 14.05
CA THR A 372 -47.79 -0.55 14.12
C THR A 372 -46.85 -1.11 13.07
N LEU A 373 -46.31 -2.31 13.36
CA LEU A 373 -45.85 -3.23 12.32
C LEU A 373 -46.80 -4.43 12.24
N ARG A 374 -46.89 -5.04 11.06
CA ARG A 374 -47.73 -6.22 10.80
C ARG A 374 -46.91 -7.30 10.11
N VAL A 375 -47.05 -8.52 10.59
CA VAL A 375 -46.46 -9.74 10.00
C VAL A 375 -47.57 -10.46 9.24
N TRP A 376 -47.35 -10.74 7.96
CA TRP A 376 -48.33 -11.30 7.04
C TRP A 376 -47.86 -12.60 6.43
N ASP A 377 -48.78 -13.54 6.27
CA ASP A 377 -48.66 -14.70 5.40
C ASP A 377 -49.06 -14.26 3.98
N ILE A 378 -48.07 -14.10 3.10
CA ILE A 378 -48.30 -13.68 1.71
C ILE A 378 -48.71 -14.83 0.78
N ARG A 379 -48.69 -16.08 1.26
CA ARG A 379 -49.19 -17.24 0.51
C ARG A 379 -50.69 -17.41 0.70
N ASN A 380 -51.15 -17.36 1.96
CA ASN A 380 -52.56 -17.50 2.33
C ASN A 380 -53.32 -16.16 2.39
N GLY A 381 -52.62 -15.03 2.35
CA GLY A 381 -53.24 -13.70 2.32
C GLY A 381 -53.70 -13.18 3.68
N THR A 382 -53.07 -13.60 4.78
CA THR A 382 -53.58 -13.37 6.15
C THR A 382 -52.60 -12.62 7.05
N LEU A 383 -53.10 -12.06 8.15
CA LEU A 383 -52.29 -11.45 9.21
C LEU A 383 -51.88 -12.53 10.22
N ILE A 384 -50.58 -12.68 10.47
CA ILE A 384 -50.03 -13.60 11.49
C ILE A 384 -49.89 -12.88 12.84
N LYS A 385 -49.30 -11.68 12.86
CA LYS A 385 -49.04 -10.90 14.09
C LYS A 385 -49.24 -9.41 13.87
N LEU A 386 -49.67 -8.71 14.92
CA LEU A 386 -49.68 -7.26 15.03
C LEU A 386 -48.66 -6.84 16.10
N LEU A 387 -47.63 -6.09 15.71
CA LEU A 387 -46.59 -5.59 16.61
C LEU A 387 -46.91 -4.15 16.99
N VAL A 388 -47.25 -3.93 18.26
CA VAL A 388 -47.64 -2.61 18.82
C VAL A 388 -46.59 -2.15 19.82
N GLY A 389 -46.23 -0.86 19.81
CA GLY A 389 -45.35 -0.29 20.85
C GLY A 389 -44.57 0.96 20.45
N HIS A 390 -44.45 1.26 19.15
CA HIS A 390 -44.04 2.60 18.71
C HIS A 390 -45.16 3.61 18.99
N GLN A 391 -44.79 4.88 19.15
CA GLN A 391 -45.69 6.00 19.49
C GLN A 391 -45.86 7.00 18.34
N ALA A 392 -45.14 6.79 17.23
CA ALA A 392 -45.25 7.57 16.01
C ALA A 392 -44.99 6.68 14.78
N SER A 393 -44.96 7.30 13.58
CA SER A 393 -44.76 6.60 12.31
C SER A 393 -43.52 5.70 12.31
N VAL A 394 -43.71 4.42 12.04
CA VAL A 394 -42.62 3.50 11.71
C VAL A 394 -42.07 3.91 10.33
N ARG A 395 -40.80 4.31 10.27
CA ARG A 395 -40.19 4.94 9.09
C ARG A 395 -39.33 3.98 8.30
N CYS A 396 -38.64 3.07 8.98
CA CYS A 396 -37.70 2.11 8.39
C CYS A 396 -37.73 0.80 9.18
N LEU A 397 -37.44 -0.32 8.51
CA LEU A 397 -37.29 -1.63 9.15
C LEU A 397 -36.29 -2.50 8.39
N GLU A 398 -35.60 -3.37 9.10
CA GLU A 398 -34.68 -4.39 8.56
C GLU A 398 -34.84 -5.73 9.32
N ILE A 399 -34.46 -6.84 8.68
CA ILE A 399 -34.72 -8.21 9.17
C ILE A 399 -33.47 -9.09 9.07
N LYS A 400 -33.25 -9.93 10.08
CA LYS A 400 -32.30 -11.05 10.01
C LYS A 400 -32.85 -12.25 10.80
N GLY A 401 -33.18 -13.34 10.10
CA GLY A 401 -33.82 -14.50 10.72
C GLY A 401 -35.15 -14.11 11.36
N ASP A 402 -35.40 -14.57 12.60
CA ASP A 402 -36.60 -14.22 13.37
C ASP A 402 -36.61 -12.78 13.90
N ILE A 403 -35.49 -12.04 13.81
CA ILE A 403 -35.39 -10.70 14.37
C ILE A 403 -35.72 -9.64 13.32
N VAL A 404 -36.72 -8.82 13.61
CA VAL A 404 -36.98 -7.55 12.90
C VAL A 404 -36.60 -6.37 13.79
N VAL A 405 -36.01 -5.34 13.19
CA VAL A 405 -35.68 -4.09 13.88
C VAL A 405 -36.31 -2.92 13.13
N SER A 406 -37.00 -2.05 13.84
CA SER A 406 -37.74 -0.91 13.30
C SER A 406 -37.26 0.42 13.86
N GLY A 407 -37.18 1.45 13.03
CA GLY A 407 -36.89 2.84 13.42
C GLY A 407 -38.09 3.75 13.21
N SER A 408 -38.38 4.61 14.18
CA SER A 408 -39.59 5.42 14.25
C SER A 408 -39.33 6.92 14.42
N TYR A 409 -40.36 7.71 14.13
CA TYR A 409 -40.41 9.14 14.43
C TYR A 409 -40.61 9.45 15.93
N ASP A 410 -40.79 8.44 16.79
CA ASP A 410 -40.80 8.58 18.26
C ASP A 410 -39.39 8.59 18.89
N THR A 411 -38.36 8.80 18.06
CA THR A 411 -36.92 8.78 18.38
C THR A 411 -36.37 7.46 18.95
N THR A 412 -37.18 6.40 19.03
CA THR A 412 -36.72 5.05 19.36
C THR A 412 -36.57 4.16 18.13
N ALA A 413 -35.65 3.22 18.20
CA ALA A 413 -35.73 1.99 17.44
C ALA A 413 -36.17 0.83 18.36
N LYS A 414 -36.77 -0.23 17.80
CA LYS A 414 -37.24 -1.39 18.55
C LYS A 414 -36.83 -2.68 17.87
N VAL A 415 -36.36 -3.64 18.66
CA VAL A 415 -36.05 -5.01 18.26
C VAL A 415 -37.25 -5.89 18.62
N TRP A 416 -37.66 -6.79 17.73
CA TRP A 416 -38.81 -7.68 17.92
C TRP A 416 -38.50 -9.08 17.42
N SER A 417 -39.10 -10.10 18.05
CA SER A 417 -39.21 -11.45 17.49
C SER A 417 -40.45 -11.53 16.60
N ILE A 418 -40.30 -12.08 15.39
CA ILE A 418 -41.37 -12.32 14.43
C ILE A 418 -42.27 -13.48 14.92
N SER A 419 -41.67 -14.59 15.37
CA SER A 419 -42.35 -15.79 15.84
C SER A 419 -43.14 -15.57 17.15
N GLU A 420 -42.53 -14.99 18.17
CA GLU A 420 -43.20 -14.64 19.42
C GLU A 420 -44.21 -13.51 19.18
N GLY A 421 -43.83 -12.50 18.40
CA GLY A 421 -44.63 -11.31 18.11
C GLY A 421 -44.55 -10.22 19.18
N ARG A 422 -43.47 -10.17 19.97
CA ARG A 422 -43.25 -9.17 21.04
C ARG A 422 -42.02 -8.30 20.77
N CYS A 423 -42.00 -7.11 21.40
CA CYS A 423 -40.79 -6.31 21.49
C CYS A 423 -39.80 -6.97 22.47
N LEU A 424 -38.54 -7.08 22.05
CA LEU A 424 -37.43 -7.60 22.86
C LEU A 424 -36.69 -6.45 23.54
N HIS A 425 -36.32 -5.42 22.77
CA HIS A 425 -35.57 -4.26 23.25
C HIS A 425 -36.12 -2.95 22.64
N THR A 426 -36.12 -1.88 23.44
CA THR A 426 -36.34 -0.51 22.95
C THR A 426 -35.03 0.26 23.02
N LEU A 427 -34.52 0.64 21.86
CA LEU A 427 -33.26 1.36 21.64
C LEU A 427 -33.53 2.86 21.75
N SER A 428 -33.47 3.39 22.96
CA SER A 428 -33.72 4.81 23.29
C SER A 428 -32.41 5.59 23.38
N GLY A 429 -32.35 6.77 22.75
CA GLY A 429 -31.20 7.68 22.88
C GLY A 429 -30.99 8.65 21.72
N HIS A 430 -31.69 8.48 20.59
CA HIS A 430 -31.77 9.56 19.61
C HIS A 430 -32.65 10.70 20.14
N TYR A 431 -32.26 11.93 19.86
CA TYR A 431 -32.96 13.16 20.26
C TYR A 431 -33.94 13.64 19.19
N SER A 432 -33.97 12.98 18.03
CA SER A 432 -34.90 13.26 16.95
C SER A 432 -35.22 12.00 16.13
N GLN A 433 -36.11 12.17 15.17
CA GLN A 433 -36.75 11.13 14.35
C GLN A 433 -35.73 10.21 13.64
N ILE A 434 -35.91 8.90 13.71
CA ILE A 434 -35.07 7.93 12.99
C ILE A 434 -35.57 7.78 11.54
N TYR A 435 -34.64 7.88 10.57
CA TYR A 435 -34.94 7.88 9.14
C TYR A 435 -34.40 6.67 8.38
N ALA A 436 -33.27 6.11 8.84
CA ALA A 436 -32.61 4.97 8.23
C ALA A 436 -32.17 3.96 9.30
N ILE A 437 -32.13 2.68 8.93
CA ILE A 437 -31.67 1.58 9.79
C ILE A 437 -30.96 0.52 8.95
N ALA A 438 -29.94 -0.12 9.52
CA ALA A 438 -29.35 -1.35 8.99
C ALA A 438 -29.09 -2.33 10.13
N PHE A 439 -29.10 -3.62 9.82
CA PHE A 439 -28.99 -4.71 10.77
C PHE A 439 -28.25 -5.89 10.12
N ASP A 440 -27.15 -6.35 10.71
CA ASP A 440 -26.38 -7.51 10.21
C ASP A 440 -26.82 -8.87 10.80
N GLY A 441 -27.52 -8.81 11.95
CA GLY A 441 -27.90 -9.94 12.81
C GLY A 441 -27.48 -9.76 14.27
N TYR A 442 -26.48 -8.92 14.53
CA TYR A 442 -25.89 -8.68 15.86
C TYR A 442 -25.84 -7.18 16.22
N ARG A 443 -25.51 -6.32 15.25
CA ARG A 443 -25.45 -4.86 15.38
C ARG A 443 -26.60 -4.21 14.63
N VAL A 444 -27.29 -3.29 15.30
CA VAL A 444 -28.21 -2.33 14.68
C VAL A 444 -27.45 -1.02 14.47
N ALA A 445 -27.59 -0.40 13.30
CA ALA A 445 -27.16 0.98 13.06
C ALA A 445 -28.36 1.85 12.71
N THR A 446 -28.59 2.94 13.43
CA THR A 446 -29.71 3.87 13.22
C THR A 446 -29.21 5.26 12.82
N GLY A 447 -29.76 5.80 11.73
CA GLY A 447 -29.51 7.17 11.25
C GLY A 447 -30.70 8.07 11.52
N SER A 448 -30.46 9.25 12.10
CA SER A 448 -31.49 10.15 12.61
C SER A 448 -31.41 11.57 12.03
N LEU A 449 -32.50 12.32 12.20
CA LEU A 449 -32.57 13.78 12.04
C LEU A 449 -31.72 14.53 13.09
N ASP A 450 -31.27 13.88 14.18
CA ASP A 450 -30.33 14.46 15.16
C ASP A 450 -28.85 14.46 14.71
N THR A 451 -28.62 14.25 13.41
CA THR A 451 -27.32 14.19 12.70
C THR A 451 -26.34 13.13 13.20
N SER A 452 -26.73 12.29 14.15
CA SER A 452 -25.92 11.17 14.65
C SER A 452 -26.27 9.84 13.97
N VAL A 453 -25.31 8.92 13.98
CA VAL A 453 -25.58 7.49 13.73
C VAL A 453 -25.22 6.71 14.98
N ARG A 454 -26.16 5.94 15.52
CA ARG A 454 -25.93 5.12 16.72
C ARG A 454 -25.80 3.65 16.35
N ILE A 455 -24.84 2.97 16.98
CA ILE A 455 -24.67 1.51 16.88
C ILE A 455 -25.14 0.88 18.18
N TRP A 456 -25.91 -0.20 18.08
CA TRP A 456 -26.52 -0.91 19.21
C TRP A 456 -26.29 -2.40 19.08
N ASN A 457 -26.12 -3.08 20.21
CA ASN A 457 -26.20 -4.54 20.27
C ASN A 457 -27.67 -4.97 20.21
N ALA A 458 -28.05 -5.82 19.26
CA ALA A 458 -29.42 -6.27 19.07
C ALA A 458 -29.92 -7.24 20.15
N GLN A 459 -28.99 -7.91 20.85
CA GLN A 459 -29.24 -8.96 21.84
C GLN A 459 -29.26 -8.44 23.29
N THR A 460 -28.62 -7.30 23.57
CA THR A 460 -28.69 -6.62 24.89
C THR A 460 -29.51 -5.33 24.85
N GLY A 461 -29.61 -4.69 23.68
CA GLY A 461 -30.25 -3.38 23.49
C GLY A 461 -29.33 -2.18 23.79
N GLU A 462 -28.07 -2.42 24.18
CA GLU A 462 -27.14 -1.37 24.60
C GLU A 462 -26.56 -0.58 23.42
N CYS A 463 -26.37 0.74 23.60
CA CYS A 463 -25.72 1.61 22.63
C CYS A 463 -24.19 1.42 22.71
N GLN A 464 -23.62 0.71 21.73
CA GLN A 464 -22.18 0.44 21.64
C GLN A 464 -21.37 1.67 21.20
N ALA A 465 -21.92 2.51 20.31
CA ALA A 465 -21.23 3.69 19.79
C ALA A 465 -22.17 4.78 19.31
N VAL A 466 -21.69 6.03 19.33
CA VAL A 466 -22.34 7.20 18.72
C VAL A 466 -21.38 7.81 17.70
N LEU A 467 -21.61 7.50 16.42
CA LEU A 467 -20.82 7.96 15.29
C LEU A 467 -21.25 9.37 14.91
N GLN A 468 -20.40 10.35 15.23
CA GLN A 468 -20.65 11.77 15.01
C GLN A 468 -19.90 12.31 13.79
N GLY A 469 -20.56 13.15 12.99
CA GLY A 469 -19.88 13.88 11.92
C GLY A 469 -20.73 14.35 10.75
N HIS A 470 -21.95 13.83 10.55
CA HIS A 470 -22.94 14.44 9.65
C HIS A 470 -23.44 15.75 10.25
N THR A 471 -23.72 16.75 9.42
CA THR A 471 -24.22 18.07 9.85
C THR A 471 -25.72 18.28 9.55
N SER A 472 -26.39 17.24 9.05
CA SER A 472 -27.82 17.20 8.74
C SER A 472 -28.33 15.76 8.90
N LEU A 473 -29.62 15.54 8.57
CA LEU A 473 -30.31 14.27 8.62
C LEU A 473 -29.53 13.12 7.95
N VAL A 474 -29.37 11.99 8.63
CA VAL A 474 -28.76 10.79 8.05
C VAL A 474 -29.84 9.91 7.42
N GLY A 475 -30.12 10.19 6.15
CA GLY A 475 -31.24 9.61 5.40
C GLY A 475 -30.95 8.28 4.71
N GLN A 476 -29.67 7.93 4.52
CA GLN A 476 -29.24 6.71 3.83
C GLN A 476 -28.22 5.93 4.68
N LEU A 477 -28.35 4.60 4.74
CA LEU A 477 -27.53 3.76 5.60
C LEU A 477 -27.50 2.31 5.06
N GLN A 478 -26.30 1.71 4.94
CA GLN A 478 -26.11 0.28 4.66
C GLN A 478 -24.95 -0.30 5.47
N MET A 479 -25.02 -1.59 5.76
CA MET A 479 -24.03 -2.34 6.56
C MET A 479 -23.64 -3.65 5.86
N ARG A 480 -22.34 -3.97 5.83
CA ARG A 480 -21.79 -5.20 5.23
C ARG A 480 -20.48 -5.56 5.93
N GLY A 481 -20.44 -6.73 6.58
CA GLY A 481 -19.25 -7.21 7.31
C GLY A 481 -18.78 -6.26 8.41
N GLY A 482 -17.51 -5.85 8.34
CA GLY A 482 -16.92 -4.85 9.24
C GLY A 482 -17.24 -3.38 8.90
N THR A 483 -18.01 -3.12 7.84
CA THR A 483 -18.15 -1.79 7.23
C THR A 483 -19.60 -1.27 7.27
N LEU A 484 -19.74 0.02 7.57
CA LEU A 484 -20.98 0.79 7.51
C LEU A 484 -20.78 1.99 6.58
N VAL A 485 -21.71 2.22 5.65
CA VAL A 485 -21.73 3.41 4.80
C VAL A 485 -23.01 4.21 5.03
N THR A 486 -22.88 5.52 5.16
CA THR A 486 -23.94 6.44 5.58
C THR A 486 -23.98 7.66 4.65
N GLY A 487 -25.17 8.08 4.22
CA GLY A 487 -25.38 9.25 3.36
C GLY A 487 -26.26 10.29 4.04
N GLY A 488 -25.79 11.53 4.10
CA GLY A 488 -26.45 12.63 4.78
C GLY A 488 -27.20 13.57 3.83
N SER A 489 -28.15 14.31 4.38
CA SER A 489 -28.73 15.49 3.72
C SER A 489 -27.79 16.70 3.70
N ASP A 490 -26.58 16.56 4.29
CA ASP A 490 -25.44 17.47 4.14
C ASP A 490 -24.62 17.21 2.86
N GLY A 491 -25.13 16.36 1.95
CA GLY A 491 -24.49 15.98 0.69
C GLY A 491 -23.29 15.02 0.83
N SER A 492 -22.92 14.66 2.06
CA SER A 492 -21.73 13.85 2.30
C SER A 492 -22.03 12.37 2.53
N VAL A 493 -21.06 11.52 2.17
CA VAL A 493 -21.07 10.09 2.45
C VAL A 493 -19.92 9.77 3.40
N ARG A 494 -20.19 9.03 4.48
CA ARG A 494 -19.16 8.57 5.44
C ARG A 494 -19.14 7.05 5.50
N VAL A 495 -17.93 6.50 5.39
CA VAL A 495 -17.61 5.07 5.56
C VAL A 495 -17.02 4.89 6.96
N TRP A 496 -17.46 3.89 7.71
CA TRP A 496 -17.08 3.64 9.11
C TRP A 496 -16.66 2.19 9.31
N SER A 497 -15.69 1.98 10.20
CA SER A 497 -15.36 0.66 10.75
C SER A 497 -16.31 0.35 11.90
N LEU A 498 -16.97 -0.80 11.86
CA LEU A 498 -17.81 -1.36 12.93
C LEU A 498 -17.04 -2.27 13.90
N GLU A 499 -15.73 -2.39 13.71
CA GLU A 499 -14.80 -3.02 14.66
C GLU A 499 -14.21 -1.97 15.61
N ARG A 500 -13.89 -0.79 15.06
CA ARG A 500 -13.22 0.32 15.77
C ARG A 500 -14.14 1.51 16.07
N PHE A 501 -15.39 1.46 15.59
CA PHE A 501 -16.39 2.53 15.67
C PHE A 501 -15.87 3.92 15.22
N CYS A 502 -14.98 3.93 14.23
CA CYS A 502 -14.30 5.14 13.75
C CYS A 502 -14.60 5.39 12.25
N PRO A 503 -14.55 6.64 11.77
CA PRO A 503 -14.64 6.92 10.35
C PRO A 503 -13.40 6.38 9.64
N ILE A 504 -13.60 5.74 8.48
CA ILE A 504 -12.55 5.37 7.53
C ILE A 504 -12.41 6.49 6.49
N HIS A 505 -13.52 6.82 5.82
CA HIS A 505 -13.56 7.85 4.76
C HIS A 505 -14.66 8.88 5.02
N ARG A 506 -14.37 10.14 4.70
CA ARG A 506 -15.35 11.24 4.60
C ARG A 506 -15.35 11.76 3.16
N LEU A 507 -16.40 11.44 2.43
CA LEU A 507 -16.58 11.80 1.03
C LEU A 507 -17.49 13.04 0.95
N ALA A 508 -16.95 14.15 0.43
CA ALA A 508 -17.76 15.29 0.02
C ALA A 508 -18.45 14.92 -1.30
N ALA A 509 -19.57 14.21 -1.20
CA ALA A 509 -20.06 13.41 -2.31
C ALA A 509 -20.89 14.21 -3.31
N HIS A 510 -21.85 15.01 -2.84
CA HIS A 510 -22.79 15.79 -3.64
C HIS A 510 -22.95 17.20 -3.07
N ASP A 511 -23.30 18.16 -3.92
CA ASP A 511 -23.51 19.56 -3.50
C ASP A 511 -24.81 19.73 -2.69
N ASN A 512 -25.74 18.76 -2.81
CA ASN A 512 -27.03 18.67 -2.13
C ASN A 512 -27.23 17.26 -1.55
N SER A 513 -28.28 17.06 -0.75
CA SER A 513 -28.65 15.80 -0.09
C SER A 513 -28.39 14.52 -0.89
N VAL A 514 -27.80 13.50 -0.24
CA VAL A 514 -27.68 12.15 -0.79
C VAL A 514 -29.07 11.48 -0.80
N THR A 515 -29.58 11.16 -1.98
CA THR A 515 -30.93 10.60 -2.18
C THR A 515 -30.95 9.08 -2.29
N SER A 516 -29.82 8.48 -2.66
CA SER A 516 -29.65 7.04 -2.77
C SER A 516 -28.19 6.65 -2.51
N LEU A 517 -27.99 5.50 -1.87
CA LEU A 517 -26.67 4.96 -1.53
C LEU A 517 -26.72 3.44 -1.65
N GLN A 518 -25.73 2.84 -2.31
CA GLN A 518 -25.47 1.39 -2.31
C GLN A 518 -23.96 1.13 -2.22
N PHE A 519 -23.51 0.00 -1.66
CA PHE A 519 -22.10 -0.41 -1.73
C PHE A 519 -21.88 -1.94 -1.78
N ASP A 520 -20.77 -2.35 -2.38
CA ASP A 520 -20.23 -3.71 -2.35
C ASP A 520 -18.85 -3.74 -1.66
N ASP A 521 -18.06 -4.82 -1.79
CA ASP A 521 -16.76 -4.93 -1.12
C ASP A 521 -15.65 -4.07 -1.77
N THR A 522 -15.89 -3.44 -2.92
CA THR A 522 -14.88 -2.65 -3.65
C THR A 522 -15.32 -1.22 -3.99
N ARG A 523 -16.62 -0.92 -4.09
CA ARG A 523 -17.16 0.38 -4.53
C ARG A 523 -18.37 0.87 -3.73
N VAL A 524 -18.49 2.19 -3.61
CA VAL A 524 -19.70 2.88 -3.14
C VAL A 524 -20.33 3.60 -4.33
N VAL A 525 -21.64 3.53 -4.48
CA VAL A 525 -22.40 4.27 -5.51
C VAL A 525 -23.40 5.20 -4.82
N SER A 526 -23.27 6.51 -5.04
CA SER A 526 -24.12 7.54 -4.46
C SER A 526 -24.88 8.31 -5.54
N GLY A 527 -26.16 8.60 -5.28
CA GLY A 527 -26.99 9.51 -6.07
C GLY A 527 -27.43 10.69 -5.20
N GLY A 528 -27.52 11.89 -5.80
CA GLY A 528 -27.82 13.12 -5.08
C GLY A 528 -28.90 14.01 -5.70
N SER A 529 -29.39 14.95 -4.90
CA SER A 529 -30.21 16.09 -5.32
C SER A 529 -29.40 17.16 -6.09
N ASP A 530 -28.16 16.87 -6.46
CA ASP A 530 -27.37 17.63 -7.45
C ASP A 530 -27.55 17.08 -8.88
N GLY A 531 -28.34 16.01 -9.04
CA GLY A 531 -28.58 15.38 -10.35
C GLY A 531 -27.48 14.42 -10.81
N ARG A 532 -26.49 14.09 -9.97
CA ARG A 532 -25.36 13.25 -10.33
C ARG A 532 -25.43 11.86 -9.69
N VAL A 533 -24.77 10.88 -10.34
CA VAL A 533 -24.46 9.57 -9.76
C VAL A 533 -22.95 9.39 -9.79
N LYS A 534 -22.34 9.15 -8.63
CA LYS A 534 -20.89 9.08 -8.43
C LYS A 534 -20.50 7.70 -7.90
N VAL A 535 -19.39 7.16 -8.42
CA VAL A 535 -18.81 5.88 -8.00
C VAL A 535 -17.49 6.17 -7.30
N TRP A 536 -17.32 5.60 -6.11
CA TRP A 536 -16.15 5.77 -5.25
C TRP A 536 -15.51 4.41 -4.99
N ASP A 537 -14.18 4.36 -4.94
CA ASP A 537 -13.44 3.17 -4.56
C ASP A 537 -13.45 3.04 -3.02
N LEU A 538 -14.02 1.94 -2.50
CA LEU A 538 -14.26 1.78 -1.06
C LEU A 538 -12.96 1.74 -0.24
N LYS A 539 -11.89 1.19 -0.82
CA LYS A 539 -10.61 1.00 -0.13
C LYS A 539 -9.85 2.32 -0.03
N THR A 540 -9.80 3.10 -1.12
CA THR A 540 -9.05 4.36 -1.18
C THR A 540 -9.85 5.62 -0.84
N GLY A 541 -11.18 5.56 -0.89
CA GLY A 541 -12.06 6.72 -0.72
C GLY A 541 -12.07 7.69 -1.91
N GLN A 542 -11.42 7.35 -3.03
CA GLN A 542 -11.31 8.23 -4.20
C GLN A 542 -12.55 8.15 -5.09
N LEU A 543 -12.94 9.29 -5.68
CA LEU A 543 -13.92 9.33 -6.75
C LEU A 543 -13.35 8.64 -7.99
N VAL A 544 -14.01 7.59 -8.45
CA VAL A 544 -13.64 6.85 -9.67
C VAL A 544 -14.14 7.57 -10.90
N ARG A 545 -15.45 7.89 -10.93
CA ARG A 545 -16.13 8.58 -12.02
C ARG A 545 -17.53 9.03 -11.62
N GLU A 546 -18.13 9.83 -12.50
CA GLU A 546 -19.59 9.97 -12.57
C GLU A 546 -20.14 8.98 -13.61
N LEU A 547 -21.35 8.44 -13.38
CA LEU A 547 -21.99 7.52 -14.31
C LEU A 547 -22.90 8.24 -15.31
N ILE A 548 -23.77 9.13 -14.85
CA ILE A 548 -24.78 9.77 -15.69
C ILE A 548 -24.42 11.23 -15.95
N THR A 549 -24.85 11.78 -17.10
CA THR A 549 -24.93 13.23 -17.29
C THR A 549 -25.82 13.85 -16.23
N GLN A 550 -25.39 15.00 -15.68
CA GLN A 550 -26.09 15.70 -14.61
C GLN A 550 -27.53 16.06 -15.02
N GLY A 551 -28.50 15.63 -14.21
CA GLY A 551 -29.92 16.00 -14.33
C GLY A 551 -30.35 17.10 -13.35
N GLU A 552 -31.65 17.23 -13.15
CA GLU A 552 -32.24 18.08 -12.09
C GLU A 552 -32.12 17.41 -10.72
N ALA A 553 -32.34 16.09 -10.65
CA ALA A 553 -32.20 15.30 -9.42
C ALA A 553 -32.03 13.80 -9.75
N VAL A 554 -31.35 13.05 -8.86
CA VAL A 554 -31.44 11.59 -8.82
C VAL A 554 -32.36 11.19 -7.67
N TRP A 555 -33.27 10.24 -7.89
CA TRP A 555 -34.17 9.74 -6.82
C TRP A 555 -33.72 8.41 -6.24
N ARG A 556 -33.26 7.49 -7.10
CA ARG A 556 -32.77 6.16 -6.72
C ARG A 556 -31.64 5.68 -7.62
N VAL A 557 -30.76 4.88 -7.03
CA VAL A 557 -29.75 4.08 -7.71
C VAL A 557 -29.75 2.69 -7.07
N ALA A 558 -29.82 1.65 -7.89
CA ALA A 558 -29.69 0.25 -7.50
C ALA A 558 -28.66 -0.44 -8.40
N PHE A 559 -27.78 -1.27 -7.85
CA PHE A 559 -26.80 -2.01 -8.65
C PHE A 559 -26.57 -3.44 -8.16
N GLU A 560 -26.24 -4.29 -9.12
CA GLU A 560 -25.63 -5.61 -8.95
C GLU A 560 -24.23 -5.57 -9.57
N ASP A 561 -23.39 -6.57 -9.30
CA ASP A 561 -22.00 -6.65 -9.76
C ASP A 561 -21.77 -6.26 -11.24
N GLU A 562 -22.69 -6.58 -12.14
CA GLU A 562 -22.58 -6.31 -13.59
C GLU A 562 -23.54 -5.23 -14.13
N LYS A 563 -24.48 -4.71 -13.32
CA LYS A 563 -25.53 -3.77 -13.81
C LYS A 563 -25.86 -2.69 -12.79
N CYS A 564 -26.06 -1.45 -13.24
CA CYS A 564 -26.49 -0.34 -12.40
C CYS A 564 -27.67 0.38 -13.05
N VAL A 565 -28.72 0.67 -12.29
CA VAL A 565 -29.89 1.42 -12.74
C VAL A 565 -30.00 2.68 -11.91
N ALA A 566 -30.01 3.85 -12.57
CA ALA A 566 -30.28 5.13 -11.92
C ALA A 566 -31.58 5.75 -12.44
N MET A 567 -32.44 6.18 -11.52
CA MET A 567 -33.68 6.89 -11.82
C MET A 567 -33.49 8.38 -11.53
N ALA A 568 -33.55 9.21 -12.58
CA ALA A 568 -33.26 10.63 -12.51
C ALA A 568 -34.34 11.48 -13.20
N LEU A 569 -34.47 12.73 -12.75
CA LEU A 569 -35.24 13.77 -13.42
C LEU A 569 -34.32 14.51 -14.39
N LYS A 570 -34.67 14.53 -15.68
CA LYS A 570 -33.95 15.26 -16.74
C LYS A 570 -34.95 15.92 -17.70
N ASN A 571 -34.79 17.21 -17.95
CA ASN A 571 -35.71 18.03 -18.75
C ASN A 571 -37.17 17.87 -18.28
N SER A 572 -37.36 17.87 -16.96
CA SER A 572 -38.62 17.63 -16.24
C SER A 572 -39.33 16.31 -16.60
N ARG A 573 -38.57 15.29 -17.04
CA ARG A 573 -39.05 13.93 -17.33
C ARG A 573 -38.31 12.89 -16.50
N THR A 574 -38.99 11.81 -16.14
CA THR A 574 -38.41 10.65 -15.49
C THR A 574 -37.62 9.81 -16.49
N VAL A 575 -36.31 9.70 -16.26
CA VAL A 575 -35.37 8.93 -17.09
C VAL A 575 -34.76 7.79 -16.27
N MET A 576 -34.77 6.60 -16.85
CA MET A 576 -34.08 5.41 -16.37
C MET A 576 -32.78 5.22 -17.14
N GLU A 577 -31.66 5.28 -16.42
CA GLU A 577 -30.31 5.11 -16.97
C GLU A 577 -29.81 3.70 -16.63
N VAL A 578 -29.89 2.78 -17.59
CA VAL A 578 -29.46 1.38 -17.42
C VAL A 578 -28.02 1.22 -17.88
N TRP A 579 -27.11 0.94 -16.95
CA TRP A 579 -25.71 0.61 -17.20
C TRP A 579 -25.49 -0.90 -17.14
N ASN A 580 -24.75 -1.43 -18.13
CA ASN A 580 -24.30 -2.81 -18.20
C ASN A 580 -22.76 -2.84 -18.31
N PHE A 581 -22.12 -3.54 -17.38
CA PHE A 581 -20.67 -3.69 -17.24
C PHE A 581 -20.17 -5.10 -17.60
N SER A 582 -21.08 -6.02 -17.98
CA SER A 582 -20.72 -7.35 -18.49
C SER A 582 -19.84 -7.22 -19.74
N PRO A 583 -18.70 -7.92 -19.84
CA PRO A 583 -17.93 -7.96 -21.09
C PRO A 583 -18.69 -8.72 -22.19
N PRO A 584 -18.44 -8.42 -23.49
CA PRO A 584 -18.97 -9.22 -24.60
C PRO A 584 -18.54 -10.69 -24.50
N GLU A 585 -19.41 -11.63 -24.88
CA GLU A 585 -19.13 -13.07 -24.76
C GLU A 585 -17.91 -13.53 -25.59
N GLU A 586 -17.66 -12.88 -26.72
CA GLU A 586 -16.44 -13.06 -27.53
C GLU A 586 -15.14 -12.82 -26.73
N MET A 587 -15.16 -11.92 -25.75
CA MET A 587 -14.02 -11.66 -24.88
C MET A 587 -13.88 -12.72 -23.78
N LEU A 588 -14.96 -13.41 -23.39
CA LEU A 588 -14.92 -14.44 -22.35
C LEU A 588 -14.37 -15.77 -22.90
N ASN A 589 -14.77 -16.15 -24.11
CA ASN A 589 -14.39 -17.41 -24.76
C ASN A 589 -12.88 -17.51 -25.06
N ASP A 590 -12.14 -18.26 -24.22
CA ASP A 590 -10.82 -18.78 -24.61
C ASP A 590 -11.01 -19.87 -25.68
N ARG A 591 -10.43 -19.70 -26.87
CA ARG A 591 -10.57 -20.66 -27.98
C ARG A 591 -10.05 -22.05 -27.54
N PRO A 592 -10.84 -23.13 -27.66
CA PRO A 592 -10.40 -24.46 -27.23
C PRO A 592 -9.23 -24.94 -28.09
N VAL A 593 -8.18 -25.44 -27.44
CA VAL A 593 -7.09 -26.15 -28.11
C VAL A 593 -7.61 -27.55 -28.46
N ILE A 594 -7.80 -27.82 -29.76
CA ILE A 594 -8.04 -29.18 -30.25
C ILE A 594 -6.81 -30.01 -29.89
N PRO A 595 -6.95 -31.10 -29.09
CA PRO A 595 -5.81 -31.96 -28.80
C PRO A 595 -5.49 -32.77 -30.06
N LEU A 596 -4.46 -32.37 -30.81
CA LEU A 596 -3.87 -33.28 -31.79
C LEU A 596 -3.31 -34.48 -31.02
N LYS A 597 -3.97 -35.64 -31.16
CA LYS A 597 -3.40 -36.93 -30.79
C LYS A 597 -2.04 -37.06 -31.45
N ARG A 598 -0.97 -37.14 -30.65
CA ARG A 598 0.33 -37.62 -31.14
C ARG A 598 0.19 -39.11 -31.42
N THR A 599 0.02 -39.48 -32.69
CA THR A 599 0.36 -40.84 -33.13
C THR A 599 1.86 -41.06 -32.94
N LEU A 600 2.22 -42.27 -32.51
CA LEU A 600 3.61 -42.70 -32.38
C LEU A 600 3.98 -43.46 -33.66
N ASP A 601 4.38 -42.71 -34.69
CA ASP A 601 4.91 -43.30 -35.91
C ASP A 601 6.41 -43.64 -35.74
N ALA A 602 6.80 -44.83 -36.20
CA ALA A 602 8.11 -45.43 -35.93
C ALA A 602 9.24 -44.86 -36.81
N PRO A 603 10.51 -44.89 -36.36
CA PRO A 603 11.62 -44.28 -37.08
C PRO A 603 12.12 -45.14 -38.25
N ALA A 604 12.51 -44.46 -39.35
CA ALA A 604 13.31 -45.02 -40.43
C ALA A 604 14.79 -44.57 -40.29
N PRO A 605 15.78 -45.35 -40.79
CA PRO A 605 17.18 -45.17 -40.38
C PRO A 605 18.07 -44.44 -41.41
N ASP A 606 18.90 -43.52 -40.94
CA ASP A 606 20.35 -43.59 -41.14
C ASP A 606 21.09 -42.84 -40.00
N GLY A 607 22.36 -43.13 -39.77
CA GLY A 607 23.03 -42.87 -38.49
C GLY A 607 24.17 -41.85 -38.51
N SER A 608 24.15 -40.91 -37.55
CA SER A 608 25.38 -40.31 -37.02
C SER A 608 25.29 -40.04 -35.50
N ARG A 609 26.23 -40.70 -34.80
CA ARG A 609 26.50 -40.77 -33.34
C ARG A 609 26.61 -39.39 -32.63
N PRO A 610 26.52 -39.32 -31.27
CA PRO A 610 26.94 -40.38 -30.33
C PRO A 610 26.06 -40.69 -29.09
N LEU A 611 26.28 -41.91 -28.59
CA LEU A 611 26.02 -42.37 -27.21
C LEU A 611 27.12 -41.78 -26.28
N SER A 612 27.07 -41.78 -24.95
CA SER A 612 26.30 -42.52 -23.94
C SER A 612 26.13 -41.59 -22.69
N ALA A 613 25.55 -41.94 -21.52
CA ALA A 613 25.74 -43.15 -20.74
C ALA A 613 24.63 -43.44 -19.71
N PHE A 614 24.18 -44.70 -19.71
CA PHE A 614 23.45 -45.45 -18.69
C PHE A 614 22.06 -45.00 -18.17
N ALA A 615 21.26 -46.03 -17.92
CA ALA A 615 19.90 -46.05 -17.37
C ALA A 615 19.79 -47.30 -16.45
N LEU A 616 18.57 -47.61 -15.98
CA LEU A 616 18.21 -48.80 -15.16
C LEU A 616 18.63 -48.66 -13.66
N ASP A 617 17.90 -49.20 -12.67
CA ASP A 617 16.63 -49.95 -12.78
C ASP A 617 15.69 -49.94 -11.55
N TYR A 618 14.41 -50.20 -11.86
CA TYR A 618 13.36 -50.97 -11.15
C TYR A 618 13.06 -50.92 -9.62
N ARG A 619 11.73 -50.93 -9.35
CA ARG A 619 10.96 -51.35 -8.14
C ARG A 619 11.13 -50.52 -6.85
N GLY A 620 10.11 -50.38 -5.99
CA GLY A 620 8.70 -50.80 -6.09
C GLY A 620 8.19 -51.57 -4.87
N ALA A 621 7.34 -50.95 -4.06
CA ALA A 621 6.62 -51.55 -2.93
C ALA A 621 5.25 -50.85 -2.72
N SER A 622 4.32 -51.48 -2.01
CA SER A 622 2.92 -51.05 -1.91
C SER A 622 2.34 -51.22 -0.49
N SER A 623 1.16 -50.64 -0.26
CA SER A 623 0.38 -50.67 1.00
C SER A 623 0.98 -49.86 2.18
N SER A 624 0.23 -49.48 3.22
CA SER A 624 -1.14 -49.88 3.61
C SER A 624 -1.95 -48.76 4.30
N SER A 625 -3.20 -49.08 4.60
CA SER A 625 -4.27 -48.33 5.31
C SER A 625 -3.88 -47.54 6.57
N GLY A 626 -4.63 -46.45 6.85
CA GLY A 626 -4.63 -45.81 8.18
C GLY A 626 -5.60 -44.63 8.31
N SER A 627 -6.90 -44.89 8.51
CA SER A 627 -7.92 -43.88 8.80
C SER A 627 -8.02 -43.60 10.30
N GLY A 628 -8.01 -42.33 10.73
CA GLY A 628 -8.23 -41.93 12.12
C GLY A 628 -8.58 -40.46 12.25
N MET A 629 -9.86 -40.16 12.46
CA MET A 629 -10.33 -38.84 12.91
C MET A 629 -10.06 -38.67 14.40
N LEU A 630 -9.89 -37.43 14.86
CA LEU A 630 -10.81 -36.80 15.83
C LEU A 630 -10.45 -35.32 16.04
N ASP A 631 -11.46 -34.46 16.06
CA ASP A 631 -11.39 -33.10 16.57
C ASP A 631 -11.41 -33.09 18.11
N VAL A 632 -11.04 -31.97 18.75
CA VAL A 632 -11.88 -31.27 19.76
C VAL A 632 -11.23 -29.95 20.23
N ASP A 633 -12.12 -28.99 20.40
CA ASP A 633 -12.09 -27.57 20.81
C ASP A 633 -10.94 -26.85 21.57
N MET A 634 -11.05 -25.54 21.39
CA MET A 634 -10.56 -24.39 22.17
C MET A 634 -10.90 -24.48 23.68
N PRO A 635 -10.21 -23.75 24.58
CA PRO A 635 -10.52 -22.31 24.73
C PRO A 635 -9.31 -21.37 24.98
N ASP A 636 -9.53 -20.10 24.65
CA ASP A 636 -8.65 -18.97 24.99
C ASP A 636 -9.16 -18.25 26.27
N ALA A 637 -8.28 -17.58 27.02
CA ALA A 637 -8.60 -17.00 28.32
C ALA A 637 -7.87 -15.67 28.62
N GLY A 638 -8.60 -14.56 28.54
CA GLY A 638 -8.31 -13.33 29.29
C GLY A 638 -8.83 -13.40 30.75
N PRO A 639 -9.06 -12.27 31.46
CA PRO A 639 -9.04 -10.89 30.94
C PRO A 639 -8.46 -9.78 31.87
N SER A 640 -8.29 -8.58 31.31
CA SER A 640 -8.66 -7.23 31.83
C SER A 640 -8.41 -6.81 33.30
N THR A 641 -7.80 -5.61 33.50
CA THR A 641 -8.35 -4.38 34.16
C THR A 641 -7.23 -3.32 34.31
N ALA A 642 -7.34 -1.99 34.17
CA ALA A 642 -8.42 -0.96 34.16
C ALA A 642 -8.92 -0.50 35.55
N PRO A 643 -9.42 0.75 35.75
CA PRO A 643 -9.26 2.04 35.03
C PRO A 643 -9.01 3.26 35.98
N LEU A 644 -9.15 4.50 35.47
CA LEU A 644 -9.87 5.70 36.04
C LEU A 644 -9.31 7.02 35.43
N GLN A 645 -10.05 7.70 34.54
CA GLN A 645 -10.98 8.82 34.82
C GLN A 645 -10.37 10.15 35.30
N GLN A 646 -10.62 11.23 34.54
CA GLN A 646 -10.64 12.62 35.04
C GLN A 646 -11.90 13.33 34.53
N THR A 647 -12.57 14.06 35.43
CA THR A 647 -13.67 14.98 35.11
C THR A 647 -13.19 16.43 35.20
N THR A 648 -13.69 17.30 34.34
CA THR A 648 -13.31 18.71 34.32
C THR A 648 -14.10 19.53 35.35
N ARG A 649 -13.40 20.37 36.11
CA ARG A 649 -13.98 21.55 36.80
C ARG A 649 -13.03 22.74 36.70
N LEU A 650 -13.55 23.85 36.17
CA LEU A 650 -12.91 25.16 36.25
C LEU A 650 -13.28 25.82 37.58
N THR A 651 -12.27 26.23 38.35
CA THR A 651 -12.42 27.17 39.47
C THR A 651 -11.22 28.12 39.53
N ARG A 652 -11.42 29.26 40.18
CA ARG A 652 -10.72 30.54 39.92
C ARG A 652 -9.85 30.95 41.11
N ALA A 653 -8.56 31.24 40.89
CA ALA A 653 -7.68 31.85 41.90
C ALA A 653 -6.59 32.76 41.30
N LEU A 654 -6.29 33.83 42.04
CA LEU A 654 -5.21 34.84 41.97
C LEU A 654 -4.80 35.10 43.45
N PRO A 655 -3.73 35.85 43.86
CA PRO A 655 -2.85 36.81 43.15
C PRO A 655 -1.51 36.18 42.68
N VAL A 656 -0.27 36.73 42.69
CA VAL A 656 0.39 37.92 43.32
C VAL A 656 1.51 38.51 42.43
N ARG A 657 2.02 39.69 42.82
CA ARG A 657 3.25 40.38 42.37
C ARG A 657 4.51 39.66 42.93
N ALA A 658 5.76 39.92 42.52
CA ALA A 658 6.39 41.02 41.76
C ALA A 658 7.59 40.45 40.94
N ALA A 659 8.40 41.19 40.16
CA ALA A 659 8.60 42.64 40.02
C ALA A 659 8.96 43.05 38.56
N ARG A 660 9.21 44.35 38.32
CA ARG A 660 9.51 44.93 37.00
C ARG A 660 11.01 44.82 36.65
N ALA A 661 11.29 44.48 35.40
CA ALA A 661 12.42 45.00 34.63
C ALA A 661 11.92 45.40 33.23
N SER A 662 12.42 46.50 32.66
CA SER A 662 12.02 46.97 31.33
C SER A 662 12.82 46.26 30.22
N PRO A 663 12.24 46.01 29.03
CA PRO A 663 12.94 45.28 27.97
C PRO A 663 13.98 46.16 27.27
N ILE A 664 15.21 45.65 27.13
CA ILE A 664 16.12 46.07 26.07
C ILE A 664 15.71 45.30 24.82
N THR A 665 15.19 46.00 23.80
CA THR A 665 14.73 45.39 22.55
C THR A 665 15.90 45.06 21.63
N ALA A 666 16.62 43.98 21.96
CA ALA A 666 17.49 43.30 20.99
C ALA A 666 16.63 42.43 20.07
N SER A 667 16.70 42.66 18.75
CA SER A 667 16.01 41.82 17.77
C SER A 667 16.72 40.47 17.62
N LEU A 668 16.32 39.49 18.43
CA LEU A 668 16.72 38.09 18.23
C LEU A 668 16.18 37.56 16.90
N ALA A 669 17.01 37.68 15.86
CA ALA A 669 16.83 36.90 14.64
C ALA A 669 16.80 35.41 15.01
N ARG A 670 15.86 34.65 14.41
CA ARG A 670 15.79 33.20 14.59
C ARG A 670 17.01 32.53 13.96
N ARG A 671 18.06 32.35 14.76
CA ARG A 671 19.21 31.49 14.47
C ARG A 671 18.72 30.07 14.19
N THR A 672 19.34 29.40 13.24
CA THR A 672 18.99 28.06 12.77
C THR A 672 20.27 27.28 12.59
N VAL A 673 20.32 26.00 12.99
CA VAL A 673 21.52 25.18 12.84
C VAL A 673 21.95 25.09 11.38
N THR A 674 23.20 25.47 11.10
CA THR A 674 23.83 25.31 9.78
C THR A 674 24.65 24.02 9.72
N THR A 675 25.08 23.62 8.52
CA THR A 675 25.92 22.42 8.30
C THR A 675 27.41 22.76 8.13
N ASN A 676 27.83 23.98 8.50
CA ASN A 676 29.18 24.45 8.28
C ASN A 676 30.18 23.64 9.13
N ALA A 677 31.06 22.86 8.50
CA ALA A 677 32.04 22.03 9.17
C ALA A 677 33.27 22.80 9.71
N ALA A 678 33.41 24.08 9.36
CA ALA A 678 34.50 24.96 9.77
C ALA A 678 33.96 26.14 10.60
N SER A 679 33.14 25.85 11.62
CA SER A 679 32.36 26.88 12.34
C SER A 679 33.04 27.43 13.61
N ALA A 680 33.95 26.67 14.22
CA ALA A 680 34.53 26.96 15.52
C ALA A 680 35.70 27.97 15.46
N GLN A 681 35.97 28.64 16.58
CA GLN A 681 36.97 29.69 16.72
C GLN A 681 37.84 29.49 17.96
N VAL A 682 39.11 29.92 17.86
CA VAL A 682 40.13 29.84 18.92
C VAL A 682 40.94 31.14 18.89
N ASP A 683 41.25 31.70 20.06
CA ASP A 683 42.30 32.71 20.15
C ASP A 683 43.64 32.02 19.87
N LYS A 684 44.28 32.35 18.75
CA LYS A 684 45.53 31.71 18.31
C LYS A 684 46.69 31.89 19.30
N SER A 685 46.62 32.86 20.21
CA SER A 685 47.60 33.03 21.29
C SER A 685 47.41 32.05 22.45
N SER A 686 46.22 31.44 22.58
CA SER A 686 45.86 30.48 23.64
C SER A 686 46.19 29.01 23.30
N VAL A 687 46.68 28.74 22.07
CA VAL A 687 47.05 27.37 21.65
C VAL A 687 48.43 27.04 22.23
N PRO A 688 48.56 26.06 23.15
CA PRO A 688 49.83 25.71 23.77
C PRO A 688 50.83 25.15 22.76
N GLN A 689 52.12 25.09 23.10
CA GLN A 689 53.09 24.37 22.25
C GLN A 689 52.97 22.84 22.41
N SER A 690 52.74 22.37 23.64
CA SER A 690 52.57 20.96 24.00
C SER A 690 51.39 20.30 23.28
N GLU A 691 51.44 18.97 23.08
CA GLU A 691 50.35 18.22 22.45
C GLU A 691 49.25 17.77 23.41
N ASP A 692 49.61 17.50 24.66
CA ASP A 692 48.75 16.99 25.73
C ASP A 692 48.12 18.09 26.60
N GLU A 693 48.54 19.34 26.42
CA GLU A 693 48.03 20.49 27.17
C GLU A 693 46.67 20.96 26.58
N PRO A 694 45.65 21.20 27.43
CA PRO A 694 44.32 21.59 26.97
C PRO A 694 44.21 23.08 26.64
N PHE A 695 43.34 23.39 25.68
CA PHE A 695 42.93 24.75 25.35
C PHE A 695 41.43 24.81 25.01
N HIS A 696 40.89 26.02 24.99
CA HIS A 696 39.46 26.28 24.85
C HIS A 696 39.11 26.64 23.40
N VAL A 697 38.20 25.86 22.80
CA VAL A 697 37.56 26.17 21.52
C VAL A 697 36.20 26.80 21.79
N THR A 698 35.90 27.91 21.10
CA THR A 698 34.56 28.51 21.08
C THR A 698 33.80 28.00 19.85
N LEU A 699 32.72 27.25 20.07
CA LEU A 699 31.79 26.81 19.03
C LEU A 699 30.93 27.97 18.52
N SER A 700 30.37 27.82 17.32
CA SER A 700 29.49 28.84 16.74
C SER A 700 28.14 28.91 17.47
N ASP A 701 27.57 30.12 17.56
CA ASP A 701 26.17 30.36 17.93
C ASP A 701 25.17 29.54 17.08
N GLU A 702 25.58 29.07 15.89
CA GLU A 702 24.81 28.21 14.99
C GLU A 702 25.02 26.69 15.20
N SER A 703 25.91 26.27 16.11
CA SER A 703 26.18 24.84 16.35
C SER A 703 24.98 24.11 16.98
N PHE A 704 24.09 24.84 17.68
CA PHE A 704 23.00 24.31 18.49
C PHE A 704 21.67 25.08 18.31
N GLU A 705 20.53 24.39 18.41
CA GLU A 705 19.17 24.97 18.51
C GLU A 705 18.36 24.09 19.48
N THR A 706 17.85 24.67 20.57
CA THR A 706 17.24 23.92 21.70
C THR A 706 15.72 23.95 21.74
N TYR A 707 15.14 22.97 22.44
CA TYR A 707 13.72 22.85 22.76
C TYR A 707 13.58 22.35 24.21
N GLU A 708 12.91 23.12 25.06
CA GLU A 708 12.74 22.84 26.51
C GLU A 708 14.06 22.54 27.25
N LEU A 709 15.16 23.15 26.78
CA LEU A 709 16.53 22.90 27.21
C LEU A 709 17.36 24.19 27.12
N ASP A 710 18.22 24.43 28.11
CA ASP A 710 19.27 25.44 28.03
C ASP A 710 20.38 24.99 27.04
N PRO A 711 21.06 25.91 26.33
CA PRO A 711 22.08 25.54 25.36
C PRO A 711 23.30 24.90 26.05
N PRO A 712 23.92 23.86 25.45
CA PRO A 712 25.20 23.34 25.90
C PRO A 712 26.29 24.43 25.93
N PRO A 713 27.33 24.29 26.77
CA PRO A 713 28.46 25.20 26.76
C PRO A 713 29.07 25.34 25.36
N TYR A 714 29.10 26.57 24.84
CA TYR A 714 29.78 26.89 23.58
C TYR A 714 31.31 26.88 23.72
N GLN A 715 31.85 26.80 24.95
CA GLN A 715 33.27 26.59 25.19
C GLN A 715 33.56 25.11 25.42
N LEU A 716 34.48 24.55 24.65
CA LEU A 716 34.85 23.14 24.64
C LEU A 716 36.36 22.98 24.89
N GLU A 717 36.72 22.17 25.88
CA GLU A 717 38.11 21.81 26.16
C GLU A 717 38.59 20.70 25.20
N VAL A 718 39.75 20.92 24.57
CA VAL A 718 40.42 19.97 23.67
C VAL A 718 41.95 20.05 23.84
N THR A 719 42.66 18.98 23.48
CA THR A 719 44.13 19.01 23.30
C THR A 719 44.47 18.87 21.81
N LYS A 720 45.69 19.24 21.40
CA LYS A 720 46.15 19.02 20.01
C LYS A 720 46.06 17.55 19.62
N LYS A 721 46.45 16.67 20.55
CA LYS A 721 46.42 15.21 20.41
C LYS A 721 45.01 14.68 20.17
N GLN A 722 43.99 15.21 20.87
CA GLN A 722 42.59 14.88 20.60
C GLN A 722 42.16 15.31 19.18
N LEU A 723 42.54 16.51 18.74
CA LEU A 723 42.21 17.00 17.39
C LEU A 723 42.88 16.15 16.30
N LYS A 724 44.17 15.84 16.44
CA LYS A 724 44.91 14.93 15.54
C LYS A 724 44.29 13.52 15.51
N GLN A 725 43.84 13.01 16.66
CA GLN A 725 43.18 11.70 16.74
C GLN A 725 41.80 11.70 16.08
N MET A 726 40.92 12.68 16.38
CA MET A 726 39.60 12.79 15.74
C MET A 726 39.71 12.94 14.21
N TYR A 727 40.74 13.64 13.72
CA TYR A 727 41.05 13.71 12.29
C TYR A 727 41.43 12.33 11.73
N LYS A 728 42.37 11.63 12.37
CA LYS A 728 42.80 10.27 11.97
C LYS A 728 41.63 9.28 11.97
N ASP A 729 40.78 9.33 12.99
CA ASP A 729 39.60 8.46 13.13
C ASP A 729 38.60 8.68 11.98
N MET A 730 38.24 9.94 11.67
CA MET A 730 37.34 10.24 10.56
C MET A 730 37.94 9.83 9.20
N VAL A 731 39.25 10.02 9.01
CA VAL A 731 39.93 9.58 7.78
C VAL A 731 39.93 8.05 7.66
N VAL A 732 40.19 7.29 8.74
CA VAL A 732 40.11 5.81 8.71
C VAL A 732 38.68 5.34 8.39
N VAL A 733 37.64 5.93 9.01
CA VAL A 733 36.24 5.59 8.69
C VAL A 733 35.92 5.91 7.22
N ARG A 734 36.32 7.08 6.72
CA ARG A 734 36.16 7.49 5.30
C ARG A 734 36.84 6.52 4.34
N GLN A 735 38.08 6.10 4.62
CA GLN A 735 38.81 5.14 3.78
C GLN A 735 38.18 3.73 3.85
N MET A 736 37.74 3.27 5.02
CA MET A 736 37.06 1.98 5.19
C MET A 736 35.74 1.92 4.39
N GLU A 737 34.92 2.96 4.47
CA GLU A 737 33.67 3.06 3.70
C GLU A 737 33.93 3.15 2.19
N MET A 738 35.02 3.81 1.77
CA MET A 738 35.46 3.84 0.37
C MET A 738 36.03 2.49 -0.11
N ALA A 739 36.62 1.68 0.77
CA ALA A 739 36.99 0.31 0.46
C ALA A 739 35.75 -0.59 0.31
N ALA A 740 34.75 -0.44 1.18
CA ALA A 740 33.47 -1.14 1.05
C ALA A 740 32.70 -0.74 -0.24
N ASP A 741 32.69 0.55 -0.62
CA ASP A 741 32.17 1.02 -1.91
C ASP A 741 32.82 0.28 -3.10
N ARG A 742 34.16 0.13 -3.07
CA ARG A 742 34.93 -0.58 -4.08
C ARG A 742 34.58 -2.08 -4.12
N LEU A 743 34.65 -2.76 -2.99
CA LEU A 743 34.39 -4.20 -2.86
C LEU A 743 32.93 -4.58 -3.23
N TYR A 744 31.99 -3.67 -3.00
CA TYR A 744 30.60 -3.82 -3.45
C TYR A 744 30.47 -3.70 -4.97
N LYS A 745 31.15 -2.73 -5.61
CA LYS A 745 31.19 -2.59 -7.09
C LYS A 745 31.89 -3.77 -7.76
N GLU A 746 32.89 -4.35 -7.10
CA GLU A 746 33.55 -5.61 -7.49
C GLU A 746 32.67 -6.87 -7.24
N LYS A 747 31.46 -6.71 -6.67
CA LYS A 747 30.49 -7.78 -6.35
C LYS A 747 30.98 -8.82 -5.34
N LYS A 748 32.00 -8.46 -4.55
CA LYS A 748 32.53 -9.29 -3.45
C LYS A 748 31.61 -9.20 -2.24
N ILE A 749 31.16 -7.98 -1.89
CA ILE A 749 30.06 -7.75 -0.95
C ILE A 749 28.73 -8.07 -1.64
N ARG A 750 27.78 -8.68 -0.92
CA ARG A 750 26.43 -9.04 -1.41
C ARG A 750 25.34 -8.55 -0.47
N GLY A 751 24.10 -8.47 -0.97
CA GLY A 751 22.95 -7.97 -0.21
C GLY A 751 22.89 -6.44 -0.16
N PHE A 752 22.24 -5.88 0.86
CA PHE A 752 22.21 -4.43 1.09
C PHE A 752 23.50 -3.97 1.75
N CYS A 753 24.05 -2.83 1.32
CA CYS A 753 25.24 -2.23 1.91
C CYS A 753 24.99 -0.76 2.23
N HIS A 754 25.16 -0.37 3.49
CA HIS A 754 24.72 0.92 4.03
C HIS A 754 25.90 1.76 4.53
N LEU A 755 26.69 2.32 3.62
CA LEU A 755 27.80 3.21 3.95
C LEU A 755 27.33 4.49 4.68
N SER A 756 28.20 5.10 5.47
CA SER A 756 28.02 6.38 6.20
C SER A 756 28.73 7.58 5.53
N THR A 757 29.33 7.41 4.35
CA THR A 757 30.26 8.37 3.74
C THR A 757 29.76 9.82 3.65
N GLY A 758 30.41 10.73 4.40
CA GLY A 758 30.02 12.13 4.60
C GLY A 758 29.52 12.45 6.02
N GLN A 759 29.25 11.42 6.84
CA GLN A 759 28.70 11.57 8.19
C GLN A 759 29.71 11.23 9.31
N GLU A 760 31.01 11.19 9.01
CA GLU A 760 32.04 10.64 9.90
C GLU A 760 32.12 11.39 11.25
N ALA A 761 31.84 12.70 11.25
CA ALA A 761 31.76 13.54 12.44
C ALA A 761 30.74 13.04 13.48
N VAL A 762 29.65 12.39 13.07
CA VAL A 762 28.63 11.88 13.99
C VAL A 762 29.18 10.69 14.79
N ALA A 763 29.83 9.73 14.12
CA ALA A 763 30.40 8.55 14.78
C ALA A 763 31.62 8.88 15.66
N VAL A 764 32.53 9.72 15.16
CA VAL A 764 33.73 10.11 15.92
C VAL A 764 33.38 11.07 17.06
N GLY A 765 32.49 12.04 16.84
CA GLY A 765 32.08 13.00 17.87
C GLY A 765 31.31 12.35 19.02
N ILE A 766 30.47 11.35 18.74
CA ILE A 766 29.82 10.54 19.78
C ILE A 766 30.88 9.78 20.60
N GLU A 767 31.84 9.11 19.96
CA GLU A 767 32.81 8.30 20.70
C GLU A 767 33.74 9.14 21.58
N HIS A 768 34.23 10.29 21.08
CA HIS A 768 35.08 11.21 21.85
C HIS A 768 34.33 11.98 22.95
N ALA A 769 33.04 11.68 23.16
CA ALA A 769 32.19 12.23 24.21
C ALA A 769 31.74 11.19 25.27
N ILE A 770 31.91 9.89 25.01
CA ILE A 770 31.43 8.80 25.88
C ILE A 770 32.57 7.87 26.33
N ASN A 771 32.26 6.98 27.27
CA ASN A 771 33.18 5.96 27.75
C ASN A 771 32.89 4.63 27.03
N LYS A 772 33.87 3.72 26.96
CA LYS A 772 33.66 2.32 26.53
C LYS A 772 32.68 1.54 27.45
N SER A 773 32.32 2.09 28.60
CA SER A 773 31.29 1.58 29.51
C SER A 773 29.87 1.95 29.10
N ASP A 774 29.68 3.07 28.39
CA ASP A 774 28.37 3.51 27.89
C ASP A 774 27.95 2.64 26.71
N ASP A 775 26.65 2.48 26.47
CA ASP A 775 26.12 1.54 25.47
C ASP A 775 25.60 2.31 24.24
N VAL A 776 25.95 1.85 23.03
CA VAL A 776 25.57 2.50 21.75
C VAL A 776 24.79 1.52 20.88
N ILE A 777 23.64 1.92 20.34
CA ILE A 777 22.74 1.06 19.57
C ILE A 777 22.23 1.76 18.30
N THR A 778 22.21 1.05 17.16
CA THR A 778 21.81 1.61 15.85
C THR A 778 21.19 0.55 14.91
N SER A 779 20.58 0.98 13.80
CA SER A 779 20.09 0.09 12.73
C SER A 779 21.10 -0.07 11.58
N TYR A 780 21.31 0.99 10.81
CA TYR A 780 22.09 1.03 9.56
C TYR A 780 23.18 2.09 9.64
N ARG A 781 24.12 2.12 8.68
CA ARG A 781 25.32 2.99 8.73
C ARG A 781 26.22 2.70 9.93
N CYS A 782 26.19 1.45 10.37
CA CYS A 782 26.82 0.99 11.61
C CYS A 782 28.35 0.89 11.54
N HIS A 783 28.97 0.87 10.35
CA HIS A 783 30.39 0.55 10.18
C HIS A 783 31.33 1.50 10.97
N GLY A 784 31.09 2.81 10.86
CA GLY A 784 31.88 3.80 11.60
C GLY A 784 31.75 3.64 13.12
N PHE A 785 30.53 3.42 13.61
CA PHE A 785 30.28 3.16 15.03
C PHE A 785 30.91 1.84 15.50
N ALA A 786 30.83 0.77 14.71
CA ALA A 786 31.45 -0.51 15.01
C ALA A 786 32.98 -0.37 15.15
N TYR A 787 33.62 0.41 14.26
CA TYR A 787 35.05 0.72 14.34
C TYR A 787 35.39 1.50 15.62
N MET A 788 34.70 2.62 15.88
CA MET A 788 34.91 3.41 17.09
C MET A 788 34.69 2.60 18.38
N ARG A 789 33.73 1.67 18.37
CA ARG A 789 33.43 0.73 19.46
C ARG A 789 34.29 -0.53 19.49
N GLY A 790 35.43 -0.54 18.80
CA GLY A 790 36.49 -1.54 18.97
C GLY A 790 36.47 -2.70 17.97
N GLY A 791 35.64 -2.67 16.94
CA GLY A 791 35.76 -3.56 15.78
C GLY A 791 36.97 -3.14 14.93
N THR A 792 37.77 -4.10 14.47
CA THR A 792 38.87 -3.80 13.54
C THR A 792 38.35 -3.60 12.12
N VAL A 793 39.05 -2.81 11.31
CA VAL A 793 38.75 -2.64 9.87
C VAL A 793 38.67 -4.01 9.18
N ARG A 794 39.61 -4.92 9.50
CA ARG A 794 39.60 -6.30 9.01
C ARG A 794 38.33 -7.08 9.41
N SER A 795 37.86 -6.97 10.66
CA SER A 795 36.64 -7.68 11.10
C SER A 795 35.35 -7.15 10.45
N ILE A 796 35.28 -5.84 10.19
CA ILE A 796 34.13 -5.16 9.56
C ILE A 796 34.10 -5.47 8.05
N ILE A 797 35.23 -5.37 7.37
CA ILE A 797 35.36 -5.73 5.94
C ILE A 797 35.19 -7.25 5.74
N GLY A 798 35.73 -8.08 6.64
CA GLY A 798 35.53 -9.53 6.64
C GLY A 798 34.06 -9.91 6.77
N GLU A 799 33.31 -9.22 7.62
CA GLU A 799 31.86 -9.41 7.75
C GLU A 799 31.09 -9.02 6.47
N LEU A 800 31.42 -7.86 5.89
CA LEU A 800 30.87 -7.40 4.61
C LEU A 800 31.16 -8.39 3.45
N LEU A 801 32.28 -9.10 3.51
CA LEU A 801 32.71 -10.12 2.56
C LEU A 801 32.18 -11.55 2.90
N GLY A 802 31.43 -11.72 3.98
CA GLY A 802 30.91 -13.02 4.42
C GLY A 802 32.02 -14.02 4.82
N ARG A 803 33.01 -13.56 5.59
CA ARG A 803 34.16 -14.36 6.06
C ARG A 803 33.95 -14.89 7.47
N ARG A 804 34.48 -16.08 7.78
CA ARG A 804 34.29 -16.75 9.09
C ARG A 804 34.94 -15.97 10.25
N GLU A 805 35.93 -15.12 9.97
CA GLU A 805 36.58 -14.21 10.92
C GLU A 805 35.97 -12.78 10.89
N GLY A 806 34.80 -12.60 10.25
CA GLY A 806 34.00 -11.38 10.36
C GLY A 806 33.49 -11.15 11.79
N ILE A 807 33.11 -9.90 12.09
CA ILE A 807 32.66 -9.48 13.44
C ILE A 807 31.40 -10.21 13.95
N ALA A 808 30.62 -10.80 13.05
CA ALA A 808 29.50 -11.71 13.33
C ALA A 808 29.66 -13.05 12.57
N TYR A 809 30.92 -13.50 12.43
CA TYR A 809 31.33 -14.76 11.79
C TYR A 809 30.88 -14.93 10.32
N GLY A 810 30.63 -13.83 9.61
CA GLY A 810 30.18 -13.80 8.21
C GLY A 810 28.68 -14.00 8.02
N LYS A 811 27.89 -13.90 9.11
CA LYS A 811 26.43 -14.14 9.14
C LYS A 811 25.60 -12.85 9.11
N GLY A 812 26.20 -11.71 9.44
CA GLY A 812 25.53 -10.44 9.73
C GLY A 812 25.65 -9.33 8.66
N GLY A 813 26.68 -9.40 7.81
CA GLY A 813 26.88 -8.47 6.69
C GLY A 813 26.93 -6.99 7.10
N SER A 814 26.41 -6.09 6.25
CA SER A 814 26.46 -4.61 6.44
C SER A 814 25.57 -4.05 7.57
N MET A 815 24.95 -4.92 8.36
CA MET A 815 23.98 -4.52 9.39
C MET A 815 24.35 -5.10 10.75
N HIS A 816 24.33 -6.42 10.89
CA HIS A 816 24.36 -7.11 12.18
C HIS A 816 25.81 -7.22 12.69
N MET A 817 26.33 -6.11 13.22
CA MET A 817 27.67 -5.96 13.77
C MET A 817 27.60 -5.63 15.27
N PHE A 818 28.32 -6.38 16.10
CA PHE A 818 28.23 -6.28 17.56
C PHE A 818 29.61 -6.18 18.20
N THR A 819 29.78 -5.34 19.22
CA THR A 819 30.94 -5.37 20.12
C THR A 819 30.47 -5.14 21.57
N LYS A 820 31.40 -5.13 22.53
CA LYS A 820 31.05 -4.89 23.93
C LYS A 820 30.50 -3.46 24.11
N GLY A 821 29.20 -3.37 24.42
CA GLY A 821 28.46 -2.11 24.48
C GLY A 821 28.18 -1.47 23.12
N PHE A 822 28.22 -2.24 22.03
CA PHE A 822 27.74 -1.81 20.71
C PHE A 822 26.77 -2.80 20.10
N TYR A 823 25.57 -2.31 19.79
CA TYR A 823 24.44 -3.08 19.31
C TYR A 823 24.04 -2.55 17.93
N GLY A 824 24.83 -2.89 16.90
CA GLY A 824 24.49 -2.57 15.51
C GLY A 824 23.42 -3.51 14.94
N GLY A 825 22.79 -3.11 13.85
CA GLY A 825 22.03 -4.04 13.01
C GLY A 825 20.71 -4.53 13.58
N ASN A 826 19.81 -3.61 13.92
CA ASN A 826 18.40 -3.95 13.80
C ASN A 826 18.00 -3.84 12.31
N GLY A 827 17.70 -4.97 11.67
CA GLY A 827 17.30 -5.03 10.26
C GLY A 827 15.92 -4.42 9.98
N ILE A 828 15.12 -4.20 11.03
CA ILE A 828 13.80 -3.57 10.98
C ILE A 828 13.95 -2.08 11.34
N VAL A 829 13.50 -1.20 10.45
CA VAL A 829 13.66 0.26 10.57
C VAL A 829 12.98 0.79 11.84
N GLY A 830 13.79 1.32 12.76
CA GLY A 830 13.32 1.92 14.02
C GLY A 830 13.18 0.94 15.20
N ALA A 831 13.35 -0.38 14.98
CA ALA A 831 13.24 -1.38 16.05
C ALA A 831 14.35 -1.25 17.10
N GLN A 832 15.50 -0.64 16.74
CA GLN A 832 16.58 -0.37 17.69
C GLN A 832 16.19 0.64 18.78
N VAL A 833 15.14 1.45 18.58
CA VAL A 833 14.76 2.52 19.49
C VAL A 833 14.10 1.98 20.77
N PRO A 834 13.05 1.13 20.72
CA PRO A 834 12.54 0.45 21.91
C PRO A 834 13.56 -0.52 22.53
N VAL A 835 14.40 -1.20 21.72
CA VAL A 835 15.48 -2.05 22.26
C VAL A 835 16.50 -1.21 23.04
N GLY A 836 16.85 -0.02 22.54
CA GLY A 836 17.72 0.94 23.23
C GLY A 836 17.11 1.51 24.51
N ALA A 837 15.80 1.77 24.51
CA ALA A 837 15.08 2.10 25.75
C ALA A 837 15.14 0.93 26.75
N GLY A 838 15.07 -0.33 26.28
CA GLY A 838 15.32 -1.52 27.10
C GLY A 838 16.73 -1.59 27.69
N LEU A 839 17.77 -1.23 26.93
CA LEU A 839 19.14 -1.12 27.44
C LEU A 839 19.25 -0.03 28.52
N ALA A 840 18.69 1.16 28.29
CA ALA A 840 18.68 2.24 29.27
C ALA A 840 17.87 1.87 30.54
N PHE A 841 16.80 1.09 30.40
CA PHE A 841 16.05 0.52 31.52
C PHE A 841 16.92 -0.46 32.32
N ALA A 842 17.65 -1.36 31.67
CA ALA A 842 18.57 -2.29 32.33
C ALA A 842 19.74 -1.56 33.03
N GLN A 843 20.30 -0.51 32.42
CA GLN A 843 21.30 0.36 33.07
C GLN A 843 20.73 0.99 34.36
N LYS A 844 19.53 1.57 34.29
CA LYS A 844 18.88 2.18 35.45
C LYS A 844 18.53 1.17 36.54
N TYR A 845 18.00 0.00 36.16
CA TYR A 845 17.64 -1.07 37.09
C TYR A 845 18.85 -1.67 37.82
N THR A 846 20.01 -1.72 37.15
CA THR A 846 21.28 -2.18 37.76
C THR A 846 22.05 -1.09 38.51
N GLY A 847 21.51 0.14 38.59
CA GLY A 847 22.16 1.28 39.26
C GLY A 847 23.43 1.79 38.56
N GLY A 848 23.64 1.42 37.29
CA GLY A 848 24.84 1.79 36.55
C GLY A 848 24.80 3.25 36.09
N LYS A 849 25.75 4.06 36.54
CA LYS A 849 26.03 5.38 35.93
C LYS A 849 26.66 5.18 34.55
N LYS A 850 25.77 5.15 33.55
CA LYS A 850 26.06 5.01 32.12
C LYS A 850 25.01 5.79 31.33
N ALA A 851 25.37 6.19 30.11
CA ALA A 851 24.40 6.58 29.09
C ALA A 851 24.09 5.42 28.13
N THR A 852 22.90 5.43 27.52
CA THR A 852 22.60 4.68 26.29
C THR A 852 22.40 5.65 25.13
N VAL A 853 23.23 5.57 24.09
CA VAL A 853 23.09 6.37 22.85
C VAL A 853 22.31 5.57 21.82
N ILE A 854 21.11 6.04 21.48
CA ILE A 854 20.10 5.30 20.70
C ILE A 854 19.91 5.98 19.34
N LEU A 855 20.57 5.45 18.31
CA LEU A 855 20.70 6.10 17.01
C LEU A 855 19.71 5.56 15.97
N TYR A 856 19.09 6.46 15.22
CA TYR A 856 18.17 6.13 14.14
C TYR A 856 18.21 7.19 13.03
N GLY A 857 17.96 6.80 11.78
CA GLY A 857 17.88 7.75 10.68
C GLY A 857 16.54 8.49 10.62
N ASP A 858 16.54 9.67 9.99
CA ASP A 858 15.35 10.42 9.55
C ASP A 858 14.19 9.53 9.05
N GLY A 859 14.45 8.51 8.23
CA GLY A 859 13.44 7.57 7.73
C GLY A 859 12.74 6.70 8.80
N ALA A 860 13.36 6.50 9.97
CA ALA A 860 12.78 5.76 11.10
C ALA A 860 11.94 6.65 12.04
N SER A 861 12.13 7.97 12.01
CA SER A 861 11.51 8.95 12.93
C SER A 861 9.97 8.98 12.91
N ASN A 862 9.35 8.36 11.91
CA ASN A 862 7.89 8.30 11.71
C ASN A 862 7.26 7.00 12.23
N GLN A 863 8.06 6.06 12.76
CA GLN A 863 7.55 4.77 13.23
C GLN A 863 6.92 4.90 14.63
N GLY A 864 5.74 4.32 14.84
CA GLY A 864 4.99 4.44 16.11
C GLY A 864 5.80 4.01 17.35
N GLN A 865 6.56 2.92 17.22
CA GLN A 865 7.46 2.39 18.26
C GLN A 865 8.53 3.39 18.77
N VAL A 866 8.87 4.43 17.99
CA VAL A 866 9.79 5.50 18.42
C VAL A 866 9.11 6.41 19.44
N PHE A 867 7.87 6.82 19.17
CA PHE A 867 7.07 7.66 20.07
C PHE A 867 6.66 6.90 21.34
N GLU A 868 6.40 5.60 21.22
CA GLU A 868 6.15 4.73 22.38
C GLU A 868 7.40 4.58 23.26
N ALA A 869 8.57 4.32 22.65
CA ALA A 869 9.85 4.29 23.37
C ALA A 869 10.17 5.62 24.05
N PHE A 870 9.88 6.76 23.42
CA PHE A 870 9.98 8.09 24.03
C PHE A 870 9.08 8.23 25.26
N ASN A 871 7.81 7.83 25.15
CA ASN A 871 6.85 7.90 26.25
C ASN A 871 7.32 7.08 27.47
N MET A 872 7.72 5.82 27.24
CA MET A 872 8.20 4.95 28.31
C MET A 872 9.52 5.44 28.90
N ALA A 873 10.45 5.95 28.07
CA ALA A 873 11.70 6.51 28.54
C ALA A 873 11.53 7.78 29.39
N LYS A 874 10.57 8.66 29.05
CA LYS A 874 10.27 9.84 29.88
C LYS A 874 9.60 9.41 31.19
N LEU A 875 8.59 8.53 31.11
CA LEU A 875 7.84 8.03 32.28
C LEU A 875 8.75 7.40 33.33
N TRP A 876 9.76 6.65 32.91
CA TRP A 876 10.73 6.00 33.81
C TRP A 876 12.02 6.81 34.05
N LYS A 877 12.14 8.03 33.48
CA LYS A 877 13.36 8.86 33.46
C LYS A 877 14.62 8.05 33.05
N LEU A 878 14.60 7.38 31.91
CA LEU A 878 15.73 6.54 31.49
C LEU A 878 16.95 7.36 31.05
N PRO A 879 18.19 6.86 31.26
CA PRO A 879 19.43 7.48 30.78
C PRO A 879 19.63 7.27 29.26
N ALA A 880 18.69 7.78 28.48
CA ALA A 880 18.54 7.49 27.04
C ALA A 880 18.72 8.75 26.18
N LEU A 881 19.71 8.71 25.28
CA LEU A 881 20.02 9.77 24.32
C LEU A 881 19.54 9.34 22.92
N PHE A 882 18.35 9.81 22.53
CA PHE A 882 17.69 9.44 21.28
C PHE A 882 18.19 10.29 20.11
N GLY A 883 19.16 9.79 19.34
CA GLY A 883 19.81 10.52 18.25
C GLY A 883 19.24 10.23 16.86
N CYS A 884 18.57 11.23 16.29
CA CYS A 884 18.13 11.23 14.89
C CYS A 884 19.25 11.70 13.97
N GLU A 885 19.78 10.84 13.10
CA GLU A 885 20.58 11.26 11.95
C GLU A 885 19.68 11.91 10.88
N ASN A 886 19.59 13.24 10.87
CA ASN A 886 18.87 13.98 9.83
C ASN A 886 19.78 14.18 8.61
N ASN A 887 19.74 13.20 7.70
CA ASN A 887 20.42 13.19 6.40
C ASN A 887 19.61 13.90 5.30
N LYS A 888 18.60 14.71 5.70
CA LYS A 888 17.66 15.45 4.85
C LYS A 888 16.78 14.57 3.94
N TYR A 889 16.90 13.23 3.99
CA TYR A 889 16.39 12.28 2.99
C TYR A 889 16.11 10.88 3.58
N GLY A 890 14.97 10.74 4.26
CA GLY A 890 14.49 9.46 4.78
C GLY A 890 14.08 8.49 3.67
N MET A 891 14.77 7.35 3.56
CA MET A 891 14.53 6.29 2.55
C MET A 891 14.43 6.83 1.10
N GLY A 892 15.25 7.83 0.76
CA GLY A 892 15.23 8.46 -0.57
C GLY A 892 14.12 9.49 -0.80
N THR A 893 13.31 9.80 0.22
CA THR A 893 12.33 10.90 0.19
C THR A 893 12.81 12.04 1.06
N SER A 894 12.90 13.25 0.51
CA SER A 894 13.35 14.45 1.24
C SER A 894 12.51 14.68 2.50
N ALA A 895 13.12 15.19 3.57
CA ALA A 895 12.49 15.32 4.89
C ALA A 895 11.15 16.08 4.83
N ALA A 896 11.09 17.19 4.09
CA ALA A 896 9.85 17.97 3.90
C ALA A 896 8.72 17.25 3.12
N ARG A 897 8.99 16.06 2.56
CA ARG A 897 8.01 15.18 1.91
C ARG A 897 7.72 13.89 2.68
N SER A 898 8.65 13.44 3.53
CA SER A 898 8.49 12.26 4.38
C SER A 898 8.02 12.57 5.81
N SER A 899 8.05 13.83 6.23
CA SER A 899 7.81 14.25 7.61
C SER A 899 7.01 15.55 7.71
N ALA A 900 5.88 15.52 8.42
CA ALA A 900 5.04 16.71 8.66
C ALA A 900 5.69 17.73 9.63
N LEU A 901 6.48 17.23 10.59
CA LEU A 901 7.36 18.05 11.44
C LEU A 901 8.81 17.65 11.15
N THR A 902 9.54 18.52 10.45
CA THR A 902 10.94 18.27 10.03
C THR A 902 11.98 18.59 11.10
N ASP A 903 11.59 19.29 12.18
CA ASP A 903 12.39 19.40 13.39
C ASP A 903 12.23 18.12 14.21
N TYR A 904 13.13 17.16 14.00
CA TYR A 904 13.12 15.87 14.67
C TYR A 904 13.42 16.02 16.17
N TYR A 905 14.26 16.99 16.56
CA TYR A 905 14.57 17.27 17.98
C TYR A 905 13.32 17.65 18.81
N LYS A 906 12.30 18.24 18.19
CA LYS A 906 11.02 18.60 18.84
C LYS A 906 10.04 17.43 18.99
N ARG A 907 10.30 16.27 18.36
CA ARG A 907 9.36 15.14 18.35
C ARG A 907 9.21 14.42 19.69
N GLY A 908 10.12 14.67 20.63
CA GLY A 908 9.97 14.25 22.01
C GLY A 908 8.75 14.85 22.73
N GLN A 909 8.23 16.00 22.25
CA GLN A 909 7.15 16.82 22.81
C GLN A 909 7.35 17.29 24.27
N TYR A 910 7.47 16.34 25.20
CA TYR A 910 7.75 16.50 26.63
C TYR A 910 9.16 16.01 27.01
N ILE A 911 9.92 15.45 26.05
CA ILE A 911 11.36 15.22 26.19
C ILE A 911 12.07 16.46 25.61
N PRO A 912 12.98 17.09 26.38
CA PRO A 912 13.82 18.16 25.86
C PRO A 912 14.63 17.72 24.63
N GLY A 913 14.89 18.68 23.76
CA GLY A 913 15.47 18.45 22.45
C GLY A 913 16.65 19.37 22.15
N LEU A 914 17.66 18.84 21.49
CA LEU A 914 18.82 19.59 21.01
C LEU A 914 19.13 19.20 19.56
N LYS A 915 19.07 20.19 18.67
CA LYS A 915 19.51 20.09 17.28
C LYS A 915 20.99 20.46 17.21
N VAL A 916 21.76 19.72 16.43
CA VAL A 916 23.23 19.77 16.41
C VAL A 916 23.73 19.81 14.97
N ASN A 917 24.75 20.62 14.69
CA ASN A 917 25.49 20.57 13.44
C ASN A 917 26.24 19.23 13.31
N GLY A 918 25.63 18.25 12.65
CA GLY A 918 26.17 16.90 12.43
C GLY A 918 27.23 16.80 11.33
N MET A 919 27.81 17.94 10.91
CA MET A 919 29.00 18.01 10.05
C MET A 919 30.22 18.57 10.80
N ASP A 920 30.03 19.10 12.01
CA ASP A 920 31.10 19.62 12.88
C ASP A 920 31.31 18.64 14.05
N VAL A 921 32.46 17.96 14.05
CA VAL A 921 32.77 16.91 15.05
C VAL A 921 32.89 17.48 16.48
N LEU A 922 33.22 18.76 16.63
CA LEU A 922 33.34 19.42 17.93
C LEU A 922 31.96 19.79 18.47
N ALA A 923 31.05 20.23 17.60
CA ALA A 923 29.64 20.41 17.95
C ALA A 923 28.97 19.08 18.37
N VAL A 924 29.24 17.98 17.65
CA VAL A 924 28.77 16.64 18.06
C VAL A 924 29.36 16.23 19.41
N LYS A 925 30.68 16.36 19.62
CA LYS A 925 31.33 16.04 20.90
C LYS A 925 30.66 16.79 22.07
N ALA A 926 30.55 18.12 21.98
CA ALA A 926 29.98 18.94 23.04
C ALA A 926 28.50 18.60 23.34
N ALA A 927 27.66 18.40 22.32
CA ALA A 927 26.26 18.02 22.50
C ALA A 927 26.11 16.66 23.21
N VAL A 928 26.96 15.69 22.90
CA VAL A 928 26.91 14.35 23.49
C VAL A 928 27.50 14.32 24.90
N GLN A 929 28.55 15.10 25.17
CA GLN A 929 29.08 15.29 26.53
C GLN A 929 28.02 15.91 27.46
N TYR A 930 27.34 16.96 27.00
CA TYR A 930 26.22 17.57 27.72
C TYR A 930 25.07 16.59 27.93
N GLY A 931 24.66 15.87 26.88
CA GLY A 931 23.60 14.84 26.98
C GLY A 931 23.95 13.73 27.97
N LYS A 932 25.21 13.29 28.01
CA LYS A 932 25.69 12.30 28.98
C LYS A 932 25.57 12.81 30.41
N GLN A 933 26.06 14.03 30.69
CA GLN A 933 25.94 14.67 32.01
C GLN A 933 24.47 14.77 32.45
N TRP A 934 23.59 15.24 31.55
CA TRP A 934 22.14 15.29 31.76
C TRP A 934 21.54 13.94 32.17
N THR A 935 21.98 12.83 31.55
CA THR A 935 21.53 11.47 31.94
C THR A 935 22.13 10.95 33.25
N GLU A 936 23.38 11.32 33.59
CA GLU A 936 24.05 10.92 34.84
C GLU A 936 23.49 11.64 36.09
N GLU A 937 22.74 12.72 35.88
CA GLU A 937 22.02 13.52 36.89
C GLU A 937 20.55 13.08 37.14
N ASP A 938 20.05 12.04 36.47
CA ASP A 938 18.64 11.58 36.50
C ASP A 938 17.61 12.63 35.99
N ASN A 939 18.03 13.58 35.15
CA ASN A 939 17.10 14.47 34.44
C ASN A 939 16.21 13.71 33.42
N GLY A 940 16.59 12.47 33.09
CA GLY A 940 15.86 11.56 32.21
C GLY A 940 16.37 11.61 30.75
N PRO A 941 15.55 11.20 29.77
CA PRO A 941 15.99 11.13 28.39
C PRO A 941 16.17 12.50 27.74
N LEU A 942 16.88 12.52 26.62
CA LEU A 942 17.09 13.67 25.75
C LEU A 942 16.93 13.26 24.28
N VAL A 943 16.35 14.12 23.44
CA VAL A 943 16.29 13.91 21.98
C VAL A 943 17.35 14.76 21.28
N LEU A 944 18.16 14.12 20.44
CA LEU A 944 19.22 14.76 19.67
C LEU A 944 18.89 14.69 18.16
N GLU A 945 19.11 15.76 17.41
CA GLU A 945 19.03 15.76 15.95
C GLU A 945 20.36 16.18 15.33
N TYR A 946 21.09 15.23 14.75
CA TYR A 946 22.33 15.50 14.03
C TYR A 946 21.99 15.89 12.59
N VAL A 947 22.06 17.19 12.28
CA VAL A 947 21.84 17.71 10.93
C VAL A 947 23.08 17.43 10.08
N THR A 948 23.00 16.41 9.23
CA THR A 948 24.16 15.79 8.57
C THR A 948 23.90 15.55 7.07
N TYR A 949 24.89 15.07 6.32
CA TYR A 949 24.75 14.83 4.88
C TYR A 949 25.64 13.72 4.34
N ARG A 950 25.01 12.69 3.78
CA ARG A 950 25.69 11.54 3.16
C ARG A 950 25.74 11.68 1.63
N TYR A 951 26.89 11.38 1.04
CA TYR A 951 27.10 11.49 -0.41
C TYR A 951 26.50 10.32 -1.22
N GLY A 952 26.12 9.21 -0.58
CA GLY A 952 25.55 8.03 -1.23
C GLY A 952 24.02 7.92 -1.15
N GLY A 953 23.43 7.18 -2.08
CA GLY A 953 22.01 6.76 -2.07
C GLY A 953 21.63 5.94 -0.83
N HIS A 954 20.39 5.47 -0.71
CA HIS A 954 19.85 4.90 0.53
C HIS A 954 20.67 3.70 1.02
N SER A 955 20.90 2.76 0.09
CA SER A 955 21.84 1.63 0.11
C SER A 955 22.73 1.76 -1.14
N MET A 956 23.86 1.07 -1.20
CA MET A 956 24.69 0.95 -2.41
C MET A 956 23.97 0.31 -3.62
N SER A 957 22.81 -0.31 -3.40
CA SER A 957 21.89 -0.76 -4.45
C SER A 957 21.04 0.36 -5.07
N ASP A 958 20.99 1.54 -4.46
CA ASP A 958 20.28 2.73 -4.92
C ASP A 958 21.31 3.78 -5.40
N PRO A 959 21.27 4.21 -6.68
CA PRO A 959 22.22 5.19 -7.21
C PRO A 959 22.06 6.61 -6.61
N GLY A 960 20.95 6.91 -5.91
CA GLY A 960 20.69 8.20 -5.26
C GLY A 960 20.41 9.38 -6.19
N THR A 961 20.76 9.27 -7.48
CA THR A 961 20.57 10.28 -8.53
C THR A 961 19.10 10.60 -8.85
N THR A 962 18.16 9.86 -8.24
CA THR A 962 16.71 10.05 -8.36
C THR A 962 16.15 11.11 -7.40
N TYR A 963 16.90 11.51 -6.38
CA TYR A 963 16.45 12.50 -5.37
C TYR A 963 17.55 13.43 -4.83
N ARG A 964 18.84 13.16 -5.11
CA ARG A 964 19.95 14.13 -4.93
C ARG A 964 20.58 14.45 -6.28
N THR A 965 20.90 15.72 -6.52
CA THR A 965 21.58 16.12 -7.76
C THR A 965 23.10 15.99 -7.61
N ARG A 966 23.84 15.93 -8.74
CA ARG A 966 25.31 15.83 -8.69
C ARG A 966 25.92 17.13 -8.14
N GLU A 967 25.30 18.25 -8.49
CA GLU A 967 25.66 19.61 -8.12
C GLU A 967 25.43 19.83 -6.62
N GLU A 968 24.33 19.29 -6.06
CA GLU A 968 24.06 19.28 -4.62
C GLU A 968 25.16 18.52 -3.85
N ILE A 969 25.48 17.28 -4.28
CA ILE A 969 26.51 16.45 -3.65
C ILE A 969 27.90 17.09 -3.79
N GLN A 970 28.22 17.66 -4.95
CA GLN A 970 29.49 18.34 -5.19
C GLN A 970 29.62 19.60 -4.33
N ARG A 971 28.57 20.43 -4.23
CA ARG A 971 28.54 21.59 -3.34
C ARG A 971 28.74 21.18 -1.89
N MET A 972 28.02 20.17 -1.40
CA MET A 972 28.18 19.70 -0.01
C MET A 972 29.62 19.22 0.27
N ARG A 973 30.23 18.48 -0.67
CA ARG A 973 31.64 18.05 -0.57
C ARG A 973 32.64 19.20 -0.56
N SER A 974 32.38 20.28 -1.31
CA SER A 974 33.32 21.41 -1.44
C SER A 974 33.13 22.52 -0.40
N THR A 975 32.08 22.46 0.44
CA THR A 975 31.73 23.54 1.39
C THR A 975 31.38 23.07 2.80
N ASN A 976 31.06 21.79 3.00
CA ASN A 976 30.55 21.26 4.26
C ASN A 976 31.08 19.83 4.56
N ASP A 977 32.22 19.39 4.02
CA ASP A 977 32.78 18.05 4.35
C ASP A 977 33.43 18.07 5.76
N PRO A 978 33.15 17.07 6.62
CA PRO A 978 33.57 17.10 8.02
C PRO A 978 35.09 16.97 8.22
N ILE A 979 35.76 16.25 7.31
CA ILE A 979 37.21 16.05 7.35
C ILE A 979 37.91 17.30 6.85
N ALA A 980 37.38 17.93 5.79
CA ALA A 980 37.87 19.22 5.30
C ALA A 980 37.72 20.35 6.35
N GLY A 981 36.58 20.39 7.06
CA GLY A 981 36.32 21.37 8.12
C GLY A 981 37.30 21.25 9.29
N LEU A 982 37.47 20.04 9.85
CA LEU A 982 38.45 19.83 10.93
C LEU A 982 39.89 20.05 10.43
N LYS A 983 40.23 19.66 9.20
CA LYS A 983 41.54 19.96 8.60
C LYS A 983 41.80 21.46 8.56
N GLN A 984 40.83 22.25 8.13
CA GLN A 984 40.97 23.71 8.12
C GLN A 984 41.22 24.24 9.55
N HIS A 985 40.44 23.83 10.55
CA HIS A 985 40.68 24.22 11.94
C HIS A 985 42.08 23.85 12.45
N ILE A 986 42.56 22.65 12.18
CA ILE A 986 43.89 22.20 12.63
C ILE A 986 45.01 23.06 12.01
N LEU A 987 44.87 23.46 10.74
CA LEU A 987 45.82 24.34 10.05
C LEU A 987 45.71 25.79 10.55
N ASP A 988 44.50 26.35 10.57
CA ASP A 988 44.24 27.73 10.96
C ASP A 988 44.63 28.01 12.42
N TRP A 989 44.54 27.02 13.31
CA TRP A 989 44.93 27.14 14.72
C TRP A 989 46.40 26.73 15.00
N GLY A 990 47.18 26.31 13.99
CA GLY A 990 48.58 25.89 14.19
C GLY A 990 48.74 24.61 15.02
N VAL A 991 47.76 23.71 14.97
CA VAL A 991 47.73 22.45 15.73
C VAL A 991 48.57 21.36 15.06
N ALA A 992 48.67 21.38 13.72
CA ALA A 992 49.54 20.53 12.92
C ALA A 992 49.97 21.25 11.63
N GLN A 993 51.12 20.90 11.06
CA GLN A 993 51.50 21.32 9.71
C GLN A 993 50.79 20.49 8.63
N GLU A 994 50.64 21.07 7.45
CA GLU A 994 49.99 20.42 6.30
C GLU A 994 50.66 19.09 5.89
N ASP A 995 51.98 18.96 6.08
CA ASP A 995 52.71 17.72 5.80
C ASP A 995 52.56 16.65 6.90
N GLU A 996 52.25 17.03 8.15
CA GLU A 996 51.82 16.07 9.17
C GLU A 996 50.46 15.46 8.79
N LEU A 997 49.51 16.30 8.34
CA LEU A 997 48.18 15.83 7.94
C LEU A 997 48.24 14.93 6.70
N LYS A 998 49.05 15.25 5.69
CA LYS A 998 49.32 14.34 4.56
C LYS A 998 49.94 13.00 5.01
N THR A 999 50.74 13.02 6.08
CA THR A 999 51.34 11.80 6.65
C THR A 999 50.27 10.95 7.33
N ILE A 1000 49.39 11.56 8.14
CA ILE A 1000 48.23 10.88 8.74
C ILE A 1000 47.30 10.30 7.66
N ASP A 1001 46.99 11.06 6.60
CA ASP A 1001 46.18 10.60 5.46
C ASP A 1001 46.79 9.36 4.78
N LYS A 1002 48.12 9.38 4.59
CA LYS A 1002 48.88 8.27 3.99
C LYS A 1002 48.91 7.04 4.90
N GLU A 1003 49.17 7.21 6.20
CA GLU A 1003 49.14 6.13 7.18
C GLU A 1003 47.76 5.46 7.25
N ALA A 1004 46.70 6.25 7.45
CA ALA A 1004 45.33 5.76 7.54
C ALA A 1004 44.92 4.99 6.28
N ARG A 1005 45.34 5.47 5.10
CA ARG A 1005 45.11 4.77 3.82
C ARG A 1005 45.95 3.51 3.67
N SER A 1006 47.19 3.46 4.16
CA SER A 1006 48.00 2.22 4.15
C SER A 1006 47.37 1.16 5.04
N PHE A 1007 47.13 1.52 6.31
CA PHE A 1007 46.47 0.68 7.32
C PHE A 1007 45.15 0.07 6.83
N VAL A 1008 44.25 0.88 6.26
CA VAL A 1008 42.98 0.38 5.71
C VAL A 1008 43.19 -0.56 4.52
N ASN A 1009 44.15 -0.31 3.62
CA ASN A 1009 44.42 -1.22 2.51
C ASN A 1009 45.01 -2.56 2.98
N GLU A 1010 45.89 -2.53 3.97
CA GLU A 1010 46.50 -3.72 4.59
C GLU A 1010 45.44 -4.57 5.31
N GLU A 1011 44.58 -3.95 6.13
CA GLU A 1011 43.45 -4.61 6.81
C GLU A 1011 42.40 -5.16 5.83
N VAL A 1012 42.13 -4.45 4.73
CA VAL A 1012 41.24 -4.92 3.66
C VAL A 1012 41.85 -6.12 2.94
N ALA A 1013 43.14 -6.08 2.58
CA ALA A 1013 43.81 -7.21 1.93
C ALA A 1013 43.83 -8.46 2.83
N ALA A 1014 44.03 -8.28 4.14
CA ALA A 1014 43.92 -9.36 5.12
C ALA A 1014 42.49 -9.93 5.19
N ALA A 1015 41.46 -9.08 5.17
CA ALA A 1015 40.05 -9.51 5.16
C ALA A 1015 39.65 -10.21 3.86
N GLU A 1016 40.17 -9.79 2.72
CA GLU A 1016 39.95 -10.47 1.44
C GLU A 1016 40.56 -11.88 1.41
N ALA A 1017 41.69 -12.10 2.08
CA ALA A 1017 42.37 -13.39 2.18
C ALA A 1017 41.72 -14.40 3.16
N MET A 1018 40.78 -13.96 4.01
CA MET A 1018 40.10 -14.83 4.99
C MET A 1018 39.27 -15.94 4.33
N ALA A 1019 39.14 -17.06 5.04
CA ALA A 1019 38.23 -18.14 4.67
C ALA A 1019 36.75 -17.70 4.74
N ALA A 1020 35.94 -18.20 3.80
CA ALA A 1020 34.49 -18.22 3.95
C ALA A 1020 34.10 -19.24 5.05
N PRO A 1021 32.96 -19.07 5.74
CA PRO A 1021 32.39 -20.13 6.56
C PRO A 1021 32.07 -21.36 5.70
N GLU A 1022 32.16 -22.56 6.29
CA GLU A 1022 31.82 -23.79 5.56
C GLU A 1022 30.33 -23.81 5.16
N ALA A 1023 30.02 -24.48 4.06
CA ALA A 1023 28.64 -24.57 3.55
C ALA A 1023 27.83 -25.69 4.25
N THR A 1024 27.92 -25.81 5.57
CA THR A 1024 27.26 -26.87 6.35
C THR A 1024 25.95 -26.38 7.01
N PRO A 1025 24.91 -27.23 7.13
CA PRO A 1025 23.67 -26.84 7.83
C PRO A 1025 23.91 -26.43 9.29
N LYS A 1026 24.92 -27.01 9.95
CA LYS A 1026 25.29 -26.71 11.33
C LYS A 1026 25.61 -25.22 11.54
N ILE A 1027 26.29 -24.58 10.59
CA ILE A 1027 26.71 -23.18 10.69
C ILE A 1027 25.53 -22.19 10.75
N LEU A 1028 24.34 -22.58 10.28
CA LEU A 1028 23.10 -21.80 10.42
C LEU A 1028 22.60 -21.72 11.88
N TYR A 1029 22.98 -22.70 12.72
CA TYR A 1029 22.53 -22.81 14.11
C TYR A 1029 23.64 -22.53 15.14
N GLU A 1030 24.91 -22.52 14.71
CA GLU A 1030 26.03 -22.03 15.52
C GLU A 1030 25.90 -20.54 15.88
N ASP A 1031 26.47 -20.15 17.03
CA ASP A 1031 26.60 -18.77 17.52
C ASP A 1031 25.29 -17.97 17.68
N ILE A 1032 24.12 -18.64 17.72
CA ILE A 1032 22.81 -18.00 18.01
C ILE A 1032 22.71 -17.54 19.47
N TYR A 1033 23.29 -18.30 20.40
CA TYR A 1033 23.31 -18.02 21.83
C TYR A 1033 24.74 -17.72 22.30
N VAL A 1034 24.87 -17.07 23.47
CA VAL A 1034 26.18 -16.88 24.11
C VAL A 1034 26.73 -18.25 24.53
N ARG A 1035 28.03 -18.51 24.32
CA ARG A 1035 28.63 -19.82 24.61
C ARG A 1035 28.51 -20.18 26.09
N GLY A 1036 27.98 -21.35 26.38
CA GLY A 1036 27.59 -21.81 27.72
C GLY A 1036 26.14 -21.47 28.13
N SER A 1037 25.35 -20.85 27.25
CA SER A 1037 23.92 -20.54 27.48
C SER A 1037 22.99 -21.16 26.42
N GLU A 1038 23.51 -22.05 25.58
CA GLU A 1038 22.75 -22.75 24.56
C GLU A 1038 21.68 -23.66 25.19
N PRO A 1039 20.42 -23.63 24.72
CA PRO A 1039 19.42 -24.62 25.08
C PRO A 1039 19.81 -25.99 24.49
N ASP A 1040 19.27 -27.09 25.02
CA ASP A 1040 19.60 -28.43 24.50
C ASP A 1040 19.24 -28.58 23.01
N PHE A 1041 18.19 -27.90 22.54
CA PHE A 1041 17.86 -27.77 21.12
C PHE A 1041 17.18 -26.44 20.75
N ILE A 1042 17.29 -26.07 19.47
CA ILE A 1042 16.43 -25.10 18.78
C ILE A 1042 15.46 -25.89 17.89
N ARG A 1043 14.19 -25.46 17.86
CA ARG A 1043 13.19 -26.00 16.92
C ARG A 1043 13.43 -25.45 15.51
N GLY A 1044 13.47 -26.33 14.51
CA GLY A 1044 13.52 -25.95 13.09
C GLY A 1044 12.18 -25.44 12.55
N ARG A 1045 12.11 -25.16 11.24
CA ARG A 1045 10.86 -24.73 10.58
C ARG A 1045 9.87 -25.87 10.43
N ILE A 1046 10.38 -27.09 10.37
CA ILE A 1046 9.64 -28.36 10.44
C ILE A 1046 10.17 -29.20 11.62
N LEU A 1047 9.40 -30.21 12.05
CA LEU A 1047 9.74 -31.08 13.19
C LEU A 1047 11.09 -31.80 12.99
N ASP A 1048 11.42 -32.17 11.76
CA ASP A 1048 12.64 -32.89 11.39
C ASP A 1048 13.88 -31.98 11.25
N GLU A 1049 13.72 -30.66 11.39
CA GLU A 1049 14.78 -29.65 11.27
C GLU A 1049 15.28 -29.15 12.64
N ASN A 1050 14.93 -29.85 13.75
CA ASN A 1050 15.40 -29.49 15.08
C ASN A 1050 16.92 -29.65 15.21
N PHE A 1051 17.60 -28.60 15.68
CA PHE A 1051 19.05 -28.58 15.88
C PHE A 1051 19.40 -28.73 17.36
N TYR A 1052 20.17 -29.77 17.70
CA TYR A 1052 20.60 -30.07 19.06
C TYR A 1052 22.02 -29.55 19.29
N PHE A 1053 22.23 -28.81 20.39
CA PHE A 1053 23.55 -28.24 20.74
C PHE A 1053 24.46 -29.25 21.44
N LYS A 1054 23.86 -30.25 22.09
CA LYS A 1054 24.53 -31.41 22.67
C LYS A 1054 24.09 -32.65 21.87
N GLN A 1055 25.04 -33.51 21.56
CA GLN A 1055 24.84 -34.90 21.12
C GLN A 1055 25.52 -35.81 22.14
#